data_AF-A0A3R6WJU5-F1
#
_entry.id   AF-A0A3R6WJU5-F1
#
_cell.length_a   1.000
_cell.length_b   1.000
_cell.length_c   1.000
_cell.angle_alpha   90.00
_cell.angle_beta   90.00
_cell.angle_gamma   90.00
#
_symmetry.space_group_name_H-M   'P 1'
#
loop_
_entity.id
_entity.type
_entity.pdbx_description
1 polymer ?
#
loop_
_entity_poly.entity_id
_entity_poly.type
_entity_poly.pdbx_seq_one_letter_code
_entity_poly.pdbx_strand_id
1 'polypeptide(L)'
;MESNTATLTPPGRVSSSATLGAYSAYLESLHRNSYAAYIRLHELEKAWGLWHLTSPTRTMPFDPIEANALPSIGTTTAWSPAPGPLYRLAPALGAIELTMRLLVDFMEVNVEEIDDPDKSYLMRSMIDIDLNAATYEDDYLVTTAASNDSLAQPHHAWWGAQPVPRLAAASFLDRIQCLVQCHFQGLPFGPGILTSHAQHVPYDAVVLPRHVRTECREADAEFVEDHFFATVHQIVEAWCCVMERQLDAAQAEVDDVLKAVHGSSVADTRSVEEMMQRIARRYRWAGHCWEYMIDHISMLSEMDARDYLSLKFHLHGASGGQSVRLRQLTARIPHLLPWGTHAHMYTGTFDPAALQHVVAVLSHVRSNVEDIPLQSELVALFKSHVSPAAEAVQLIQAVQMLENAVRRFYFGHQQLAIMVLGAVATGTQELTVKALERGWKTTHRYICVERAKEVMSQQLSDAQSPVLKGRIVRARFDDVKVRHHKLVVATDNATLECKLWQSSVDPLSPMSCTSRTPSPPRRVASSPYRPAFARSLATHPVRTLHFTTYGMGLPPDVALASVQHTHALLCRDLNEVWSAFFQHDVPTAERYILQSLGLESVVRADDEDNSELRSPEHYVNFGANVHEFLVRLFSCLTARPLQVVTSDAEFVSLTRQLAAWTAASGDCQVHQVPLQPVETFAARLCDQITAVRPHVVHVSAVYSNSQFRLPDTAIASVVDVCTQGNSMCIVDVAQAIENVPMQLPRSSPVLVVVGSGIKHCTAGPGLGFIVYSPHSPWTRPLNTGWIAHTASLQSPPSPAHPLEYTPELAFAGGTPGFHYALRQLNDVQAFYANQGWTLATRHAYTLSLQAHFLAKVGEAVSIPTRRSTLAPEDTSRALVLEHSQATAIHQHLMSGAVVCHCDVRFGKRLRLGFGLHHVQSEVDTLADALVAAWKALDSNDKMQLMA
;
A
#
# COMPACT_ATOMS: atom_id res chain seq x y z
N MET A 1 -75.19 -12.31 1.26
CA MET A 1 -75.06 -13.46 0.34
C MET A 1 -74.59 -12.88 -0.98
N GLU A 2 -73.39 -13.10 -1.49
CA GLU A 2 -72.33 -14.07 -1.19
C GLU A 2 -70.97 -13.37 -1.34
N SER A 3 -70.03 -13.74 -0.48
CA SER A 3 -68.64 -13.26 -0.45
C SER A 3 -67.80 -14.02 -1.47
N ASN A 4 -67.22 -13.31 -2.44
CA ASN A 4 -66.17 -13.87 -3.28
C ASN A 4 -64.82 -13.76 -2.55
N THR A 5 -64.42 -14.86 -1.92
CA THR A 5 -63.10 -15.05 -1.33
C THR A 5 -62.07 -15.25 -2.45
N ALA A 6 -61.31 -14.20 -2.78
CA ALA A 6 -60.06 -14.34 -3.50
C ALA A 6 -59.06 -15.06 -2.58
N THR A 7 -58.74 -16.29 -2.93
CA THR A 7 -57.66 -17.08 -2.31
C THR A 7 -56.34 -16.32 -2.46
N LEU A 8 -55.86 -15.76 -1.35
CA LEU A 8 -54.48 -15.30 -1.18
C LEU A 8 -53.55 -16.51 -1.37
N THR A 9 -52.84 -16.54 -2.50
CA THR A 9 -51.66 -17.37 -2.69
C THR A 9 -50.64 -16.98 -1.61
N PRO A 10 -50.08 -17.91 -0.84
CA PRO A 10 -49.03 -17.58 0.13
C PRO A 10 -47.83 -17.01 -0.61
N PRO A 11 -47.07 -16.04 -0.04
CA PRO A 11 -45.85 -15.55 -0.65
C PRO A 11 -44.86 -16.72 -0.69
N GLY A 12 -44.76 -17.36 -1.85
CA GLY A 12 -43.83 -18.44 -2.08
C GLY A 12 -42.41 -17.96 -1.80
N ARG A 13 -41.57 -18.85 -1.27
CA ARG A 13 -40.13 -18.70 -1.31
C ARG A 13 -39.72 -18.31 -2.72
N VAL A 14 -39.44 -17.03 -2.94
CA VAL A 14 -38.79 -16.59 -4.18
C VAL A 14 -37.32 -16.97 -3.99
N SER A 15 -37.02 -18.24 -4.25
CA SER A 15 -35.66 -18.67 -4.56
C SER A 15 -35.26 -17.85 -5.78
N SER A 16 -34.42 -16.83 -5.58
CA SER A 16 -33.87 -15.99 -6.66
C SER A 16 -32.72 -16.70 -7.40
N SER A 17 -32.39 -17.93 -7.02
CA SER A 17 -31.70 -18.83 -7.94
C SER A 17 -32.67 -19.15 -9.08
N ALA A 18 -32.16 -19.31 -10.31
CA ALA A 18 -32.95 -20.01 -11.30
C ALA A 18 -33.50 -21.29 -10.64
N THR A 19 -34.82 -21.49 -10.65
CA THR A 19 -35.36 -22.77 -10.20
C THR A 19 -34.64 -23.86 -10.99
N LEU A 20 -34.50 -25.06 -10.41
CA LEU A 20 -33.84 -26.16 -11.09
C LEU A 20 -34.34 -26.32 -12.55
N GLY A 21 -35.64 -26.14 -12.76
CA GLY A 21 -36.27 -26.13 -14.08
C GLY A 21 -35.95 -24.92 -14.97
N ALA A 22 -35.80 -23.71 -14.42
CA ALA A 22 -35.43 -22.52 -15.19
C ALA A 22 -33.95 -22.55 -15.64
N TYR A 23 -33.04 -23.09 -14.82
CA TYR A 23 -31.65 -23.26 -15.22
C TYR A 23 -31.48 -24.43 -16.21
N SER A 24 -32.21 -25.54 -16.02
CA SER A 24 -32.25 -26.64 -17.00
C SER A 24 -32.76 -26.16 -18.36
N ALA A 25 -33.86 -25.39 -18.39
CA ALA A 25 -34.37 -24.77 -19.62
C ALA A 25 -33.38 -23.78 -20.24
N TYR A 26 -32.61 -23.06 -19.41
CA TYR A 26 -31.54 -22.18 -19.88
C TYR A 26 -30.42 -22.97 -20.55
N LEU A 27 -29.90 -24.02 -19.92
CA LEU A 27 -28.85 -24.89 -20.48
C LEU A 27 -29.31 -25.53 -21.80
N GLU A 28 -30.55 -26.03 -21.85
CA GLU A 28 -31.17 -26.56 -23.06
C GLU A 28 -31.38 -25.49 -24.14
N SER A 29 -31.36 -24.20 -23.81
CA SER A 29 -31.52 -23.10 -24.77
C SER A 29 -30.20 -22.49 -25.23
N LEU A 30 -29.08 -22.76 -24.55
CA LEU A 30 -27.76 -22.16 -24.85
C LEU A 30 -27.35 -22.36 -26.31
N HIS A 31 -27.56 -23.57 -26.85
CA HIS A 31 -27.22 -23.90 -28.23
C HIS A 31 -28.06 -23.16 -29.28
N ARG A 32 -29.20 -22.56 -28.88
CA ARG A 32 -30.09 -21.76 -29.75
C ARG A 32 -29.87 -20.26 -29.59
N ASN A 33 -29.06 -19.86 -28.62
CA ASN A 33 -28.76 -18.46 -28.34
C ASN A 33 -27.48 -18.06 -29.09
N SER A 34 -27.62 -17.18 -30.09
CA SER A 34 -26.51 -16.74 -30.94
C SER A 34 -25.36 -16.10 -30.16
N TYR A 35 -25.66 -15.33 -29.10
CA TYR A 35 -24.64 -14.76 -28.23
C TYR A 35 -23.88 -15.83 -27.43
N ALA A 36 -24.60 -16.80 -26.86
CA ALA A 36 -23.99 -17.89 -26.10
C ALA A 36 -23.13 -18.81 -26.97
N ALA A 37 -23.56 -19.06 -28.22
CA ALA A 37 -22.79 -19.81 -29.20
C ALA A 37 -21.51 -19.06 -29.60
N TYR A 38 -21.63 -17.75 -29.88
CA TYR A 38 -20.53 -16.85 -30.23
C TYR A 38 -19.42 -16.84 -29.17
N ILE A 39 -19.76 -16.58 -27.91
CA ILE A 39 -18.75 -16.57 -26.84
C ILE A 39 -18.38 -17.97 -26.33
N ARG A 40 -18.85 -19.04 -26.97
CA ARG A 40 -18.61 -20.43 -26.54
C ARG A 40 -18.99 -20.68 -25.08
N LEU A 41 -20.09 -20.06 -24.61
CA LEU A 41 -20.47 -20.05 -23.19
C LEU A 41 -20.63 -21.45 -22.62
N HIS A 42 -21.17 -22.38 -23.39
CA HIS A 42 -21.34 -23.77 -22.96
C HIS A 42 -20.01 -24.46 -22.59
N GLU A 43 -18.94 -24.21 -23.37
CA GLU A 43 -17.61 -24.77 -23.07
C GLU A 43 -16.96 -24.06 -21.88
N LEU A 44 -17.16 -22.74 -21.76
CA LEU A 44 -16.69 -22.00 -20.58
C LEU A 44 -17.35 -22.46 -19.29
N GLU A 45 -18.65 -22.78 -19.32
CA GLU A 45 -19.34 -23.30 -18.15
C GLU A 45 -18.77 -24.66 -17.71
N LYS A 46 -18.36 -25.51 -18.66
CA LYS A 46 -17.62 -26.74 -18.35
C LYS A 46 -16.25 -26.43 -17.75
N ALA A 47 -15.52 -25.47 -18.32
CA ALA A 47 -14.21 -25.04 -17.83
C ALA A 47 -14.25 -24.55 -16.37
N TRP A 48 -15.28 -23.79 -16.00
CA TRP A 48 -15.47 -23.27 -14.63
C TRP A 48 -16.02 -24.33 -13.66
N GLY A 49 -16.06 -25.59 -14.08
CA GLY A 49 -16.46 -26.71 -13.24
C GLY A 49 -17.95 -26.71 -12.88
N LEU A 50 -18.83 -26.00 -13.61
CA LEU A 50 -20.28 -26.02 -13.31
C LEU A 50 -20.90 -27.42 -13.45
N TRP A 51 -20.22 -28.33 -14.14
CA TRP A 51 -20.66 -29.70 -14.41
C TRP A 51 -20.02 -30.74 -13.47
N HIS A 52 -18.97 -30.35 -12.73
CA HIS A 52 -18.17 -31.26 -11.89
C HIS A 52 -18.07 -30.80 -10.42
N LEU A 53 -18.18 -29.50 -10.16
CA LEU A 53 -18.16 -28.88 -8.83
C LEU A 53 -19.60 -28.56 -8.44
N THR A 54 -20.25 -29.43 -7.67
CA THR A 54 -21.62 -29.19 -7.19
C THR A 54 -21.61 -28.17 -6.04
N SER A 55 -22.50 -27.17 -6.09
CA SER A 55 -22.63 -26.18 -5.01
C SER A 55 -23.09 -26.84 -3.70
N PRO A 56 -22.52 -26.49 -2.53
CA PRO A 56 -22.98 -26.97 -1.22
C PRO A 56 -24.47 -26.67 -0.96
N THR A 57 -25.01 -25.59 -1.55
CA THR A 57 -26.41 -25.18 -1.41
C THR A 57 -27.39 -26.04 -2.21
N ARG A 58 -26.90 -26.92 -3.12
CA ARG A 58 -27.70 -27.75 -4.04
C ARG A 58 -28.71 -26.95 -4.90
N THR A 59 -28.44 -25.66 -5.13
CA THR A 59 -29.34 -24.75 -5.85
C THR A 59 -29.18 -24.80 -7.38
N MET A 60 -28.27 -25.63 -7.92
CA MET A 60 -28.01 -25.79 -9.36
C MET A 60 -28.37 -27.21 -9.83
N PRO A 61 -28.93 -27.40 -11.04
CA PRO A 61 -29.20 -28.72 -11.60
C PRO A 61 -27.89 -29.30 -12.10
N PHE A 62 -27.37 -30.30 -11.40
CA PHE A 62 -26.87 -31.55 -11.99
C PHE A 62 -26.82 -32.59 -10.87
N ASP A 63 -27.90 -33.37 -10.77
CA ASP A 63 -27.73 -34.81 -10.71
C ASP A 63 -27.31 -35.26 -12.13
N PRO A 64 -26.37 -36.21 -12.26
CA PRO A 64 -25.74 -36.53 -13.54
C PRO A 64 -26.75 -37.05 -14.56
N ILE A 65 -26.72 -36.46 -15.76
CA ILE A 65 -27.22 -37.11 -16.98
C ILE A 65 -26.47 -38.44 -17.12
N GLU A 66 -27.20 -39.52 -17.41
CA GLU A 66 -26.68 -40.88 -17.55
C GLU A 66 -25.34 -40.91 -18.32
N ALA A 67 -24.37 -41.61 -17.74
CA ALA A 67 -22.93 -41.62 -18.07
C ALA A 67 -22.54 -42.15 -19.47
N ASN A 68 -23.46 -42.16 -20.45
CA ASN A 68 -23.27 -42.86 -21.72
C ASN A 68 -22.87 -41.98 -22.91
N ALA A 69 -22.54 -40.70 -22.72
CA ALA A 69 -22.22 -39.80 -23.86
C ALA A 69 -20.93 -38.95 -23.74
N LEU A 70 -20.08 -39.16 -22.73
CA LEU A 70 -18.74 -38.54 -22.70
C LEU A 70 -17.69 -39.57 -23.12
N PRO A 71 -16.82 -39.27 -24.11
CA PRO A 71 -15.69 -40.13 -24.42
C PRO A 71 -14.80 -40.23 -23.17
N SER A 72 -14.45 -41.47 -22.81
CA SER A 72 -13.69 -41.80 -21.61
C SER A 72 -12.38 -41.03 -21.54
N ILE A 73 -12.35 -39.93 -20.79
CA ILE A 73 -11.11 -39.39 -20.24
C ILE A 73 -10.83 -40.19 -18.97
N GLY A 74 -9.66 -40.84 -18.95
CA GLY A 74 -9.28 -41.81 -17.94
C GLY A 74 -9.36 -41.28 -16.50
N THR A 75 -9.63 -42.22 -15.59
CA THR A 75 -9.63 -42.09 -14.13
C THR A 75 -10.63 -41.09 -13.56
N THR A 76 -11.90 -41.51 -13.53
CA THR A 76 -12.94 -40.92 -12.68
C THR A 76 -12.68 -41.25 -11.20
N THR A 77 -11.98 -40.36 -10.50
CA THR A 77 -12.35 -40.10 -9.10
C THR A 77 -13.75 -39.47 -9.13
N ALA A 78 -14.69 -39.97 -8.33
CA ALA A 78 -15.93 -39.24 -8.07
C ALA A 78 -15.54 -38.01 -7.24
N TRP A 79 -15.57 -36.81 -7.82
CA TRP A 79 -15.18 -35.61 -7.08
C TRP A 79 -16.28 -35.31 -6.07
N SER A 80 -15.88 -35.12 -4.81
CA SER A 80 -16.78 -34.55 -3.81
C SER A 80 -17.17 -33.12 -4.24
N PRO A 81 -18.35 -32.61 -3.83
CA PRO A 81 -18.71 -31.22 -4.05
C PRO A 81 -17.54 -30.33 -3.65
N ALA A 82 -17.13 -29.40 -4.51
CA ALA A 82 -16.10 -28.44 -4.13
C ALA A 82 -16.61 -27.65 -2.92
N PRO A 83 -15.74 -27.37 -1.94
CA PRO A 83 -16.14 -26.49 -0.86
C PRO A 83 -16.55 -25.13 -1.41
N GLY A 84 -17.49 -24.49 -0.71
CA GLY A 84 -18.13 -23.25 -1.17
C GLY A 84 -17.15 -22.16 -1.61
N PRO A 85 -16.07 -21.89 -0.84
CA PRO A 85 -15.07 -20.88 -1.20
C PRO A 85 -14.34 -21.17 -2.53
N LEU A 86 -13.89 -22.42 -2.74
CA LEU A 86 -13.24 -22.80 -4.00
C LEU A 86 -14.19 -22.66 -5.19
N TYR A 87 -15.44 -23.08 -5.03
CA TYR A 87 -16.45 -22.93 -6.07
C TYR A 87 -16.62 -21.47 -6.48
N ARG A 88 -16.56 -20.50 -5.55
CA ARG A 88 -16.63 -19.07 -5.91
C ARG A 88 -15.36 -18.56 -6.60
N LEU A 89 -14.20 -19.09 -6.21
CA LEU A 89 -12.90 -18.68 -6.74
C LEU A 89 -12.61 -19.19 -8.17
N ALA A 90 -13.08 -20.39 -8.53
CA ALA A 90 -12.81 -21.03 -9.82
C ALA A 90 -13.07 -20.14 -11.06
N PRO A 91 -14.25 -19.51 -11.24
CA PRO A 91 -14.50 -18.65 -12.39
C PRO A 91 -13.65 -17.37 -12.39
N ALA A 92 -13.22 -16.88 -11.22
CA ALA A 92 -12.31 -15.74 -11.14
C ALA A 92 -10.89 -16.12 -11.61
N LEU A 93 -10.42 -17.32 -11.25
CA LEU A 93 -9.17 -17.87 -11.81
C LEU A 93 -9.30 -18.14 -13.32
N GLY A 94 -10.47 -18.57 -13.79
CA GLY A 94 -10.77 -18.68 -15.22
C GLY A 94 -10.73 -17.34 -15.94
N ALA A 95 -11.21 -16.26 -15.32
CA ALA A 95 -11.10 -14.91 -15.87
C ALA A 95 -9.64 -14.49 -16.03
N ILE A 96 -8.75 -14.84 -15.08
CA ILE A 96 -7.30 -14.60 -15.24
C ILE A 96 -6.76 -15.29 -16.49
N GLU A 97 -7.06 -16.57 -16.70
CA GLU A 97 -6.59 -17.31 -17.89
C GLU A 97 -7.10 -16.67 -19.19
N LEU A 98 -8.35 -16.21 -19.21
CA LEU A 98 -8.94 -15.49 -20.34
C LEU A 98 -8.27 -14.13 -20.57
N THR A 99 -7.97 -13.38 -19.52
CA THR A 99 -7.24 -12.11 -19.59
C THR A 99 -5.81 -12.31 -20.09
N MET A 100 -5.11 -13.35 -19.61
CA MET A 100 -3.79 -13.71 -20.14
C MET A 100 -3.87 -14.01 -21.64
N ARG A 101 -4.88 -14.77 -22.06
CA ARG A 101 -5.12 -15.07 -23.48
C ARG A 101 -5.39 -13.81 -24.31
N LEU A 102 -6.29 -12.95 -23.84
CA LEU A 102 -6.60 -11.66 -24.47
C LEU A 102 -5.33 -10.84 -24.69
N LEU A 103 -4.48 -10.75 -23.66
CA LEU A 103 -3.27 -9.95 -23.74
C LEU A 103 -2.21 -10.59 -24.63
N VAL A 104 -2.10 -11.93 -24.69
CA VAL A 104 -1.20 -12.62 -25.63
C VAL A 104 -1.62 -12.36 -27.07
N ASP A 105 -2.92 -12.47 -27.36
CA ASP A 105 -3.44 -12.35 -28.71
C ASP A 105 -3.49 -10.88 -29.19
N PHE A 106 -3.59 -9.92 -28.26
CA PHE A 106 -3.83 -8.49 -28.55
C PHE A 106 -2.94 -7.54 -27.73
N MET A 107 -1.64 -7.84 -27.61
CA MET A 107 -0.63 -7.14 -26.79
C MET A 107 -0.57 -5.60 -26.97
N GLU A 108 -1.16 -5.04 -28.03
CA GLU A 108 -1.14 -3.60 -28.35
C GLU A 108 -2.34 -2.81 -27.80
N VAL A 109 -3.40 -3.44 -27.30
CA VAL A 109 -4.63 -2.74 -26.87
C VAL A 109 -4.56 -2.33 -25.40
N ASN A 110 -4.45 -1.00 -25.15
CA ASN A 110 -4.57 -0.25 -23.89
C ASN A 110 -4.47 -1.05 -22.57
N VAL A 111 -3.25 -1.49 -22.24
CA VAL A 111 -2.89 -2.19 -21.00
C VAL A 111 -3.06 -1.32 -19.73
N GLU A 112 -3.11 0.01 -19.87
CA GLU A 112 -3.16 0.94 -18.72
C GLU A 112 -4.43 0.82 -17.86
N GLU A 113 -5.58 0.40 -18.43
CA GLU A 113 -6.82 0.19 -17.65
C GLU A 113 -6.83 -1.13 -16.86
N ILE A 114 -6.03 -2.11 -17.28
CA ILE A 114 -5.87 -3.41 -16.59
C ILE A 114 -4.88 -3.31 -15.42
N ASP A 115 -3.98 -2.31 -15.46
CA ASP A 115 -2.89 -2.10 -14.50
C ASP A 115 -3.29 -1.23 -13.27
N ASP A 116 -4.55 -0.76 -13.15
CA ASP A 116 -4.99 0.04 -11.99
C ASP A 116 -4.98 -0.77 -10.68
N PRO A 117 -4.04 -0.51 -9.74
CA PRO A 117 -3.92 -1.24 -8.49
C PRO A 117 -5.14 -1.08 -7.59
N ASP A 118 -5.86 0.04 -7.70
CA ASP A 118 -7.02 0.33 -6.85
C ASP A 118 -8.23 -0.52 -7.25
N LYS A 119 -8.27 -1.04 -8.48
CA LYS A 119 -9.35 -1.88 -9.03
C LYS A 119 -9.03 -3.38 -9.04
N SER A 120 -7.76 -3.75 -8.83
CA SER A 120 -7.25 -5.14 -8.94
C SER A 120 -7.08 -5.85 -7.58
N TYR A 121 -8.00 -5.67 -6.63
CA TYR A 121 -8.08 -6.49 -5.40
C TYR A 121 -9.35 -7.36 -5.30
N LEU A 122 -10.09 -7.54 -6.39
CA LEU A 122 -11.35 -8.32 -6.39
C LEU A 122 -11.16 -9.75 -5.88
N MET A 123 -10.14 -10.47 -6.37
CA MET A 123 -9.86 -11.83 -5.91
C MET A 123 -9.41 -11.88 -4.46
N ARG A 124 -8.50 -10.98 -4.05
CA ARG A 124 -8.02 -10.89 -2.67
C ARG A 124 -9.19 -10.69 -1.70
N SER A 125 -10.03 -9.70 -1.99
CA SER A 125 -11.19 -9.35 -1.17
C SER A 125 -12.18 -10.51 -1.08
N MET A 126 -12.40 -11.23 -2.17
CA MET A 126 -13.24 -12.43 -2.18
C MET A 126 -12.68 -13.52 -1.28
N ILE A 127 -11.36 -13.78 -1.34
CA ILE A 127 -10.71 -14.77 -0.49
C ILE A 127 -10.80 -14.33 0.97
N ASP A 128 -10.49 -13.07 1.29
CA ASP A 128 -10.57 -12.56 2.66
C ASP A 128 -11.98 -12.64 3.29
N ILE A 129 -13.05 -12.52 2.49
CA ILE A 129 -14.44 -12.69 2.99
C ILE A 129 -14.70 -14.13 3.45
N ASP A 130 -14.08 -15.11 2.80
CA ASP A 130 -14.35 -16.55 2.96
C ASP A 130 -13.23 -17.30 3.72
N LEU A 131 -12.06 -16.70 3.88
CA LEU A 131 -10.87 -17.36 4.39
C LEU A 131 -11.01 -17.66 5.89
N ASN A 132 -10.99 -18.95 6.23
CA ASN A 132 -10.82 -19.41 7.59
C ASN A 132 -9.44 -20.05 7.75
N ALA A 133 -8.57 -19.40 8.53
CA ALA A 133 -7.18 -19.85 8.72
C ALA A 133 -7.05 -21.26 9.31
N ALA A 134 -8.09 -21.78 9.96
CA ALA A 134 -8.09 -23.13 10.53
C ALA A 134 -8.51 -24.23 9.52
N THR A 135 -9.29 -23.88 8.49
CA THR A 135 -9.92 -24.85 7.57
C THR A 135 -9.63 -24.59 6.09
N TYR A 136 -8.82 -23.58 5.77
CA TYR A 136 -8.59 -23.16 4.38
C TYR A 136 -8.06 -24.28 3.47
N GLU A 137 -7.30 -25.24 4.00
CA GLU A 137 -6.76 -26.35 3.22
C GLU A 137 -7.87 -27.26 2.69
N ASP A 138 -8.92 -27.45 3.49
CA ASP A 138 -10.14 -28.16 3.12
C ASP A 138 -11.04 -27.30 2.24
N ASP A 139 -11.19 -26.01 2.56
CA ASP A 139 -12.12 -25.09 1.88
C ASP A 139 -11.67 -24.65 0.47
N TYR A 140 -10.37 -24.64 0.21
CA TYR A 140 -9.79 -24.27 -1.09
C TYR A 140 -9.13 -25.44 -1.82
N LEU A 141 -9.13 -26.64 -1.22
CA LEU A 141 -8.50 -27.86 -1.74
C LEU A 141 -7.08 -27.59 -2.27
N VAL A 142 -6.14 -27.29 -1.39
CA VAL A 142 -4.79 -26.89 -1.80
C VAL A 142 -3.86 -28.07 -2.09
N THR A 143 -2.91 -27.88 -2.99
CA THR A 143 -1.86 -28.82 -3.42
C THR A 143 -0.49 -28.15 -3.43
N THR A 144 0.59 -28.92 -3.44
CA THR A 144 1.95 -28.40 -3.64
C THR A 144 2.36 -28.35 -5.11
N ALA A 145 1.55 -28.92 -6.02
CA ALA A 145 1.85 -28.93 -7.44
C ALA A 145 1.40 -27.61 -8.10
N ALA A 146 2.33 -26.95 -8.81
CA ALA A 146 2.00 -25.82 -9.68
C ALA A 146 1.35 -26.28 -10.99
N SER A 147 0.70 -25.35 -11.69
CA SER A 147 0.10 -25.56 -13.02
C SER A 147 1.15 -25.93 -14.06
N ASN A 148 0.88 -26.95 -14.88
CA ASN A 148 1.67 -27.32 -16.04
C ASN A 148 1.02 -26.89 -17.37
N ASP A 149 -0.29 -26.61 -17.36
CA ASP A 149 -1.07 -26.39 -18.58
C ASP A 149 -1.44 -24.92 -18.87
N SER A 150 -1.09 -23.96 -18.02
CA SER A 150 -1.46 -22.53 -18.20
C SER A 150 -0.67 -21.78 -19.29
N LEU A 151 -1.26 -20.71 -19.85
CA LEU A 151 -0.54 -19.66 -20.60
C LEU A 151 0.57 -18.96 -19.79
N ALA A 152 0.71 -19.20 -18.50
CA ALA A 152 1.88 -18.74 -17.76
C ALA A 152 3.17 -19.52 -18.10
N GLN A 153 3.07 -20.71 -18.70
CA GLN A 153 4.18 -21.66 -18.76
C GLN A 153 5.07 -21.48 -20.01
N PRO A 154 6.38 -21.18 -19.85
CA PRO A 154 7.29 -20.76 -20.93
C PRO A 154 7.58 -21.81 -22.01
N HIS A 155 7.22 -23.07 -21.79
CA HIS A 155 7.53 -24.18 -22.69
C HIS A 155 6.43 -24.46 -23.74
N HIS A 156 5.35 -23.69 -23.76
CA HIS A 156 4.25 -23.86 -24.71
C HIS A 156 4.52 -23.17 -26.06
N ALA A 157 4.00 -23.73 -27.16
CA ALA A 157 4.34 -23.34 -28.53
C ALA A 157 4.05 -21.87 -28.90
N TRP A 158 3.10 -21.22 -28.23
CA TRP A 158 2.72 -19.82 -28.50
C TRP A 158 3.78 -18.82 -28.01
N TRP A 159 4.69 -19.19 -27.09
CA TRP A 159 5.88 -18.38 -26.78
C TRP A 159 6.83 -18.22 -27.98
N GLY A 160 6.81 -19.17 -28.91
CA GLY A 160 7.65 -19.16 -30.11
C GLY A 160 7.01 -18.44 -31.31
N ALA A 161 5.71 -18.10 -31.24
CA ALA A 161 4.97 -17.42 -32.29
C ALA A 161 4.90 -15.91 -31.98
N GLN A 162 6.02 -15.21 -32.06
CA GLN A 162 6.10 -13.76 -31.79
C GLN A 162 6.08 -12.96 -33.10
N PRO A 163 4.97 -12.30 -33.48
CA PRO A 163 5.02 -11.13 -34.34
C PRO A 163 5.17 -9.90 -33.45
N VAL A 164 6.19 -9.07 -33.71
CA VAL A 164 6.45 -7.72 -33.15
C VAL A 164 7.62 -7.62 -32.13
N PRO A 165 8.75 -6.97 -32.50
CA PRO A 165 9.96 -6.89 -31.67
C PRO A 165 9.96 -5.86 -30.50
N ARG A 166 8.83 -5.25 -30.14
CA ARG A 166 8.83 -4.06 -29.24
C ARG A 166 8.64 -4.33 -27.75
N LEU A 167 8.14 -5.50 -27.36
CA LEU A 167 8.06 -5.93 -25.96
C LEU A 167 8.58 -7.37 -25.87
N ALA A 168 9.75 -7.56 -25.26
CA ALA A 168 10.26 -8.91 -25.02
C ALA A 168 9.26 -9.68 -24.16
N ALA A 169 9.02 -10.95 -24.46
CA ALA A 169 8.08 -11.84 -23.75
C ALA A 169 8.27 -11.83 -22.20
N ALA A 170 9.46 -11.46 -21.71
CA ALA A 170 9.75 -11.21 -20.29
C ALA A 170 8.92 -10.06 -19.68
N SER A 171 8.80 -8.92 -20.37
CA SER A 171 8.04 -7.76 -19.86
C SER A 171 6.53 -8.00 -19.76
N PHE A 172 6.01 -8.95 -20.55
CA PHE A 172 4.61 -9.37 -20.51
C PHE A 172 4.35 -10.27 -19.30
N LEU A 173 5.20 -11.30 -19.11
CA LEU A 173 5.10 -12.20 -17.97
C LEU A 173 5.30 -11.47 -16.64
N ASP A 174 6.24 -10.52 -16.59
CA ASP A 174 6.53 -9.74 -15.38
C ASP A 174 5.31 -8.90 -14.95
N ARG A 175 4.55 -8.32 -15.90
CA ARG A 175 3.32 -7.57 -15.61
C ARG A 175 2.22 -8.48 -15.08
N ILE A 176 1.97 -9.60 -15.76
CA ILE A 176 0.95 -10.57 -15.33
C ILE A 176 1.32 -11.20 -14.00
N GLN A 177 2.60 -11.51 -13.79
CA GLN A 177 3.13 -11.98 -12.54
C GLN A 177 2.92 -10.96 -11.43
N CYS A 178 3.16 -9.67 -11.69
CA CYS A 178 2.87 -8.60 -10.72
C CYS A 178 1.38 -8.57 -10.34
N LEU A 179 0.47 -8.59 -11.31
CA LEU A 179 -0.98 -8.62 -11.07
C LEU A 179 -1.41 -9.83 -10.24
N VAL A 180 -0.99 -11.04 -10.64
CA VAL A 180 -1.32 -12.29 -9.93
C VAL A 180 -0.68 -12.30 -8.53
N GLN A 181 0.54 -11.81 -8.39
CA GLN A 181 1.20 -11.68 -7.08
C GLN A 181 0.43 -10.72 -6.17
N CYS A 182 0.01 -9.54 -6.65
CA CYS A 182 -0.78 -8.58 -5.86
C CYS A 182 -2.05 -9.20 -5.27
N HIS A 183 -2.77 -10.02 -6.04
CA HIS A 183 -4.00 -10.67 -5.58
C HIS A 183 -3.77 -11.73 -4.49
N PHE A 184 -2.63 -12.42 -4.52
CA PHE A 184 -2.36 -13.56 -3.64
C PHE A 184 -1.28 -13.29 -2.58
N GLN A 185 -0.62 -12.13 -2.60
CA GLN A 185 0.46 -11.81 -1.67
C GLN A 185 -0.01 -11.90 -0.22
N GLY A 186 0.72 -12.66 0.59
CA GLY A 186 0.43 -12.85 2.01
C GLY A 186 -0.77 -13.76 2.30
N LEU A 187 -1.36 -14.41 1.29
CA LEU A 187 -2.31 -15.51 1.51
C LEU A 187 -1.56 -16.81 1.84
N PRO A 188 -2.19 -17.75 2.57
CA PRO A 188 -1.58 -19.04 2.88
C PRO A 188 -1.35 -19.93 1.65
N PHE A 189 -2.03 -19.65 0.53
CA PHE A 189 -1.88 -20.36 -0.73
C PHE A 189 -1.92 -19.41 -1.92
N GLY A 190 -1.31 -19.83 -3.03
CA GLY A 190 -1.34 -19.14 -4.32
C GLY A 190 -2.29 -19.79 -5.33
N PRO A 191 -2.43 -19.22 -6.54
CA PRO A 191 -3.24 -19.81 -7.59
C PRO A 191 -2.53 -20.95 -8.32
N GLY A 192 -1.27 -21.28 -8.02
CA GLY A 192 -0.52 -22.33 -8.73
C GLY A 192 0.07 -21.91 -10.08
N ILE A 193 -0.07 -20.64 -10.45
CA ILE A 193 0.58 -20.00 -11.58
C ILE A 193 1.31 -18.74 -11.09
N LEU A 194 2.48 -18.43 -11.65
CA LEU A 194 3.22 -17.16 -11.47
C LEU A 194 3.44 -16.66 -10.03
N THR A 195 3.34 -17.53 -9.02
CA THR A 195 3.53 -17.17 -7.61
C THR A 195 4.46 -18.14 -6.89
N SER A 196 5.03 -17.72 -5.77
CA SER A 196 6.04 -18.46 -4.99
C SER A 196 5.48 -19.17 -3.74
N HIS A 197 4.16 -19.31 -3.62
CA HIS A 197 3.53 -19.96 -2.46
C HIS A 197 3.94 -21.44 -2.35
N ALA A 198 3.99 -21.99 -1.13
CA ALA A 198 4.28 -23.41 -0.93
C ALA A 198 3.08 -24.32 -1.23
N GLN A 199 1.87 -23.78 -1.09
CA GLN A 199 0.60 -24.41 -1.40
C GLN A 199 -0.14 -23.59 -2.45
N HIS A 200 -0.96 -24.27 -3.24
CA HIS A 200 -1.63 -23.73 -4.41
C HIS A 200 -3.05 -24.29 -4.53
N VAL A 201 -3.99 -23.50 -5.05
CA VAL A 201 -5.18 -24.09 -5.66
C VAL A 201 -4.73 -24.94 -6.85
N PRO A 202 -5.29 -26.15 -7.07
CA PRO A 202 -4.93 -27.03 -8.18
C PRO A 202 -5.41 -26.43 -9.51
N TYR A 203 -4.66 -25.46 -10.02
CA TYR A 203 -5.05 -24.60 -11.15
C TYR A 203 -5.46 -25.39 -12.38
N ASP A 204 -4.70 -26.42 -12.76
CA ASP A 204 -4.99 -27.24 -13.94
C ASP A 204 -6.32 -27.99 -13.81
N ALA A 205 -6.68 -28.37 -12.59
CA ALA A 205 -7.93 -29.06 -12.27
C ALA A 205 -9.12 -28.10 -12.15
N VAL A 206 -8.87 -26.84 -11.78
CA VAL A 206 -9.91 -25.83 -11.47
C VAL A 206 -10.21 -24.93 -12.66
N VAL A 207 -9.19 -24.56 -13.44
CA VAL A 207 -9.29 -23.62 -14.56
C VAL A 207 -9.36 -24.36 -15.91
N LEU A 208 -8.88 -25.60 -15.95
CA LEU A 208 -8.76 -26.41 -17.17
C LEU A 208 -8.12 -25.63 -18.34
N PRO A 209 -6.90 -25.08 -18.18
CA PRO A 209 -6.34 -24.10 -19.11
C PRO A 209 -6.26 -24.60 -20.56
N ARG A 210 -5.96 -25.89 -20.75
CA ARG A 210 -5.93 -26.50 -22.08
C ARG A 210 -7.32 -26.48 -22.75
N HIS A 211 -8.38 -26.79 -22.02
CA HIS A 211 -9.74 -26.77 -22.53
C HIS A 211 -10.22 -25.35 -22.84
N VAL A 212 -9.91 -24.37 -21.98
CA VAL A 212 -10.15 -22.94 -22.25
C VAL A 212 -9.51 -22.51 -23.57
N ARG A 213 -8.30 -23.01 -23.86
CA ARG A 213 -7.58 -22.70 -25.10
C ARG A 213 -8.12 -23.42 -26.33
N THR A 214 -8.46 -24.71 -26.23
CA THR A 214 -8.84 -25.48 -27.43
C THR A 214 -10.33 -25.39 -27.76
N GLU A 215 -11.20 -25.36 -26.75
CA GLU A 215 -12.66 -25.50 -26.94
C GLU A 215 -13.44 -24.21 -26.69
N CYS A 216 -12.94 -23.32 -25.82
CA CYS A 216 -13.59 -22.05 -25.43
C CYS A 216 -13.15 -20.86 -26.29
N ARG A 217 -12.71 -21.10 -27.52
CA ARG A 217 -12.41 -20.06 -28.52
C ARG A 217 -13.21 -20.33 -29.78
N GLU A 218 -13.57 -19.27 -30.50
CA GLU A 218 -14.03 -19.40 -31.88
C GLU A 218 -12.79 -19.61 -32.76
N ALA A 219 -12.78 -20.65 -33.59
CA ALA A 219 -11.60 -21.13 -34.29
C ALA A 219 -11.50 -20.58 -35.73
N ASP A 220 -11.99 -19.37 -35.98
CA ASP A 220 -12.01 -18.81 -37.33
C ASP A 220 -10.79 -17.91 -37.58
N ALA A 221 -9.82 -18.43 -38.33
CA ALA A 221 -8.61 -17.69 -38.68
C ALA A 221 -8.89 -16.49 -39.62
N GLU A 222 -10.10 -16.40 -40.17
CA GLU A 222 -10.54 -15.36 -41.10
C GLU A 222 -10.93 -14.04 -40.41
N PHE A 223 -11.32 -14.09 -39.12
CA PHE A 223 -11.84 -12.93 -38.36
C PHE A 223 -11.20 -12.83 -36.96
N VAL A 224 -9.95 -12.36 -36.90
CA VAL A 224 -9.17 -12.29 -35.64
C VAL A 224 -9.80 -11.32 -34.63
N GLU A 225 -10.43 -10.26 -35.11
CA GLU A 225 -11.09 -9.26 -34.30
C GLU A 225 -12.29 -9.86 -33.53
N ASP A 226 -13.04 -10.79 -34.13
CA ASP A 226 -14.16 -11.47 -33.48
C ASP A 226 -13.70 -12.24 -32.22
N HIS A 227 -12.47 -12.78 -32.24
CA HIS A 227 -11.88 -13.48 -31.10
C HIS A 227 -11.48 -12.55 -29.95
N PHE A 228 -10.98 -11.34 -30.23
CA PHE A 228 -10.76 -10.30 -29.21
C PHE A 228 -12.07 -9.96 -28.50
N PHE A 229 -13.12 -9.65 -29.27
CA PHE A 229 -14.41 -9.23 -28.72
C PHE A 229 -15.11 -10.36 -27.99
N ALA A 230 -15.03 -11.59 -28.50
CA ALA A 230 -15.55 -12.76 -27.82
C ALA A 230 -14.84 -12.89 -26.46
N THR A 231 -13.51 -12.81 -26.42
CA THR A 231 -12.74 -12.94 -25.18
C THR A 231 -13.07 -11.85 -24.15
N VAL A 232 -13.27 -10.59 -24.56
CA VAL A 232 -13.77 -9.53 -23.65
C VAL A 232 -15.12 -9.91 -23.04
N HIS A 233 -16.08 -10.37 -23.86
CA HIS A 233 -17.38 -10.81 -23.36
C HIS A 233 -17.29 -12.05 -22.45
N GLN A 234 -16.35 -12.96 -22.72
CA GLN A 234 -16.11 -14.13 -21.87
C GLN A 234 -15.56 -13.74 -20.50
N ILE A 235 -14.66 -12.74 -20.41
CA ILE A 235 -14.17 -12.19 -19.14
C ILE A 235 -15.34 -11.58 -18.35
N VAL A 236 -16.18 -10.78 -19.01
CA VAL A 236 -17.38 -10.19 -18.41
C VAL A 236 -18.33 -11.29 -17.88
N GLU A 237 -18.55 -12.36 -18.64
CA GLU A 237 -19.39 -13.48 -18.19
C GLU A 237 -18.79 -14.31 -17.06
N ALA A 238 -17.47 -14.42 -17.00
CA ALA A 238 -16.77 -15.04 -15.88
C ALA A 238 -17.03 -14.24 -14.59
N TRP A 239 -16.91 -12.92 -14.64
CA TRP A 239 -17.18 -12.06 -13.48
C TRP A 239 -18.67 -11.98 -13.11
N CYS A 240 -19.59 -12.03 -14.07
CA CYS A 240 -21.01 -12.28 -13.80
C CYS A 240 -21.22 -13.57 -13.00
N CYS A 241 -20.53 -14.66 -13.38
CA CYS A 241 -20.57 -15.93 -12.66
C CYS A 241 -20.11 -15.78 -11.21
N VAL A 242 -18.98 -15.09 -10.99
CA VAL A 242 -18.44 -14.88 -9.64
C VAL A 242 -19.44 -14.09 -8.78
N MET A 243 -20.00 -12.99 -9.32
CA MET A 243 -21.00 -12.18 -8.62
C MET A 243 -22.25 -12.97 -8.27
N GLU A 244 -22.77 -13.77 -9.20
CA GLU A 244 -23.95 -14.60 -8.96
C GLU A 244 -23.73 -15.51 -7.74
N ARG A 245 -22.58 -16.19 -7.68
CA ARG A 245 -22.23 -17.10 -6.58
C ARG A 245 -21.97 -16.35 -5.27
N GLN A 246 -21.43 -15.15 -5.33
CA GLN A 246 -21.24 -14.29 -4.14
C GLN A 246 -22.58 -13.81 -3.57
N LEU A 247 -23.51 -13.44 -4.45
CA LEU A 247 -24.87 -13.07 -4.02
C LEU A 247 -25.65 -14.27 -3.49
N ASP A 248 -25.42 -15.48 -4.00
CA ASP A 248 -25.97 -16.72 -3.43
C ASP A 248 -25.43 -17.03 -2.04
N ALA A 249 -24.13 -16.85 -1.82
CA ALA A 249 -23.54 -16.96 -0.49
C ALA A 249 -24.14 -15.91 0.47
N ALA A 250 -24.31 -14.67 0.00
CA ALA A 250 -24.99 -13.63 0.76
C ALA A 250 -26.44 -14.04 1.12
N GLN A 251 -27.17 -14.64 0.18
CA GLN A 251 -28.53 -15.12 0.43
C GLN A 251 -28.58 -16.27 1.44
N ALA A 252 -27.64 -17.22 1.37
CA ALA A 252 -27.55 -18.30 2.35
C ALA A 252 -27.30 -17.76 3.77
N GLU A 253 -26.41 -16.77 3.89
CA GLU A 253 -26.17 -16.08 5.17
C GLU A 253 -27.41 -15.32 5.65
N VAL A 254 -28.17 -14.68 4.75
CA VAL A 254 -29.47 -14.06 5.09
C VAL A 254 -30.44 -15.10 5.64
N ASP A 255 -30.54 -16.26 5.01
CA ASP A 255 -31.42 -17.34 5.44
C ASP A 255 -31.01 -17.88 6.83
N ASP A 256 -29.71 -17.93 7.11
CA ASP A 256 -29.18 -18.36 8.42
C ASP A 256 -29.42 -17.31 9.52
N VAL A 257 -29.28 -16.02 9.20
CA VAL A 257 -29.70 -14.93 10.09
C VAL A 257 -31.20 -15.05 10.40
N LEU A 258 -32.04 -15.29 9.38
CA LEU A 258 -33.47 -15.49 9.59
C LEU A 258 -33.76 -16.71 10.46
N LYS A 259 -33.12 -17.86 10.24
CA LYS A 259 -33.28 -19.04 11.11
C LYS A 259 -32.88 -18.75 12.55
N ALA A 260 -31.77 -18.04 12.76
CA ALA A 260 -31.27 -17.68 14.08
C ALA A 260 -32.25 -16.79 14.86
N VAL A 261 -32.96 -15.88 14.17
CA VAL A 261 -33.98 -15.02 14.78
C VAL A 261 -35.25 -15.79 15.16
N HIS A 262 -35.62 -16.83 14.42
CA HIS A 262 -36.87 -17.59 14.65
C HIS A 262 -36.70 -18.83 15.55
N GLY A 263 -35.49 -19.36 15.71
CA GLY A 263 -35.22 -20.50 16.58
C GLY A 263 -35.21 -20.08 18.06
N SER A 264 -35.85 -20.86 18.95
CA SER A 264 -35.87 -20.61 20.41
C SER A 264 -34.51 -20.82 21.12
N SER A 265 -33.44 -21.02 20.35
CA SER A 265 -32.07 -21.03 20.86
C SER A 265 -31.59 -19.59 20.92
N VAL A 266 -30.98 -19.17 22.03
CA VAL A 266 -30.23 -17.93 22.10
C VAL A 266 -29.09 -18.04 21.09
N ALA A 267 -29.33 -17.62 19.85
CA ALA A 267 -28.26 -17.46 18.88
C ALA A 267 -27.27 -16.46 19.48
N ASP A 268 -25.97 -16.80 19.45
CA ASP A 268 -24.95 -15.86 19.88
C ASP A 268 -25.10 -14.59 19.03
N THR A 269 -25.53 -13.49 19.65
CA THR A 269 -25.83 -12.22 18.97
C THR A 269 -24.62 -11.75 18.17
N ARG A 270 -23.40 -12.05 18.68
CA ARG A 270 -22.13 -11.78 18.00
C ARG A 270 -22.01 -12.54 16.67
N SER A 271 -22.49 -13.78 16.59
CA SER A 271 -22.46 -14.58 15.36
C SER A 271 -23.39 -14.01 14.28
N VAL A 272 -24.54 -13.47 14.67
CA VAL A 272 -25.48 -12.83 13.73
C VAL A 272 -24.94 -11.50 13.21
N GLU A 273 -24.31 -10.70 14.07
CA GLU A 273 -23.63 -9.46 13.67
C GLU A 273 -22.55 -9.73 12.62
N GLU A 274 -21.71 -10.75 12.85
CA GLU A 274 -20.66 -11.16 11.90
C GLU A 274 -21.24 -11.62 10.55
N MET A 275 -22.37 -12.35 10.55
CA MET A 275 -23.10 -12.70 9.32
C MET A 275 -23.61 -11.46 8.58
N MET A 276 -24.27 -10.52 9.27
CA MET A 276 -24.78 -9.28 8.66
C MET A 276 -23.65 -8.45 8.03
N GLN A 277 -22.50 -8.38 8.69
CA GLN A 277 -21.31 -7.71 8.15
C GLN A 277 -20.76 -8.41 6.91
N ARG A 278 -20.69 -9.75 6.90
CA ARG A 278 -20.26 -10.52 5.73
C ARG A 278 -21.19 -10.30 4.53
N ILE A 279 -22.52 -10.33 4.74
CA ILE A 279 -23.52 -10.03 3.71
C ILE A 279 -23.26 -8.62 3.12
N ALA A 280 -23.08 -7.61 3.98
CA ALA A 280 -22.78 -6.25 3.53
C ALA A 280 -21.46 -6.16 2.75
N ARG A 281 -20.41 -6.91 3.15
CA ARG A 281 -19.15 -6.99 2.41
C ARG A 281 -19.35 -7.61 1.02
N ARG A 282 -20.14 -8.68 0.88
CA ARG A 282 -20.44 -9.31 -0.42
C ARG A 282 -21.20 -8.36 -1.36
N TYR A 283 -22.14 -7.57 -0.86
CA TYR A 283 -22.84 -6.57 -1.68
C TYR A 283 -21.92 -5.45 -2.16
N ARG A 284 -21.02 -4.93 -1.31
CA ARG A 284 -20.03 -3.93 -1.74
C ARG A 284 -19.05 -4.49 -2.76
N TRP A 285 -18.59 -5.71 -2.51
CA TRP A 285 -17.71 -6.42 -3.43
C TRP A 285 -18.35 -6.60 -4.81
N ALA A 286 -19.62 -7.00 -4.87
CA ALA A 286 -20.36 -7.08 -6.12
C ALA A 286 -20.45 -5.70 -6.80
N GLY A 287 -20.63 -4.63 -6.04
CA GLY A 287 -20.60 -3.26 -6.55
C GLY A 287 -19.27 -2.92 -7.24
N HIS A 288 -18.15 -3.30 -6.64
CA HIS A 288 -16.82 -3.10 -7.25
C HIS A 288 -16.65 -3.93 -8.53
N CYS A 289 -17.20 -5.15 -8.56
CA CYS A 289 -17.15 -5.98 -9.76
C CYS A 289 -17.94 -5.37 -10.93
N TRP A 290 -19.06 -4.69 -10.69
CA TRP A 290 -19.80 -3.95 -11.72
C TRP A 290 -18.99 -2.78 -12.31
N GLU A 291 -18.26 -2.04 -11.46
CA GLU A 291 -17.37 -0.96 -11.89
C GLU A 291 -16.20 -1.53 -12.72
N TYR A 292 -15.63 -2.65 -12.31
CA TYR A 292 -14.58 -3.34 -13.09
C TYR A 292 -15.08 -3.81 -14.47
N MET A 293 -16.31 -4.33 -14.55
CA MET A 293 -16.89 -4.79 -15.82
C MET A 293 -17.15 -3.65 -16.82
N ILE A 294 -17.47 -2.43 -16.37
CA ILE A 294 -17.66 -1.30 -17.30
C ILE A 294 -16.33 -0.86 -17.91
N ASP A 295 -15.24 -0.87 -17.14
CA ASP A 295 -13.90 -0.62 -17.70
C ASP A 295 -13.56 -1.68 -18.77
N HIS A 296 -13.80 -2.96 -18.49
CA HIS A 296 -13.53 -4.05 -19.44
C HIS A 296 -14.39 -3.98 -20.71
N ILE A 297 -15.67 -3.63 -20.59
CA ILE A 297 -16.55 -3.44 -21.75
C ILE A 297 -16.11 -2.21 -22.56
N SER A 298 -15.53 -1.18 -21.93
CA SER A 298 -15.09 0.02 -22.62
C SER A 298 -13.97 -0.26 -23.62
N MET A 299 -13.18 -1.34 -23.44
CA MET A 299 -12.20 -1.81 -24.43
C MET A 299 -12.81 -2.10 -25.82
N LEU A 300 -14.11 -2.37 -25.90
CA LEU A 300 -14.82 -2.52 -27.17
C LEU A 300 -14.91 -1.20 -27.96
N SER A 301 -14.47 -0.05 -27.42
CA SER A 301 -14.38 1.21 -28.16
C SER A 301 -13.36 1.18 -29.29
N GLU A 302 -12.38 0.29 -29.22
CA GLU A 302 -11.34 0.08 -30.24
C GLU A 302 -11.88 -0.66 -31.48
N MET A 303 -13.16 -1.03 -31.47
CA MET A 303 -13.84 -1.69 -32.58
C MET A 303 -13.89 -0.80 -33.82
N ASP A 304 -13.50 -1.35 -34.97
CA ASP A 304 -13.89 -0.74 -36.24
C ASP A 304 -15.43 -0.75 -36.35
N ALA A 305 -15.99 0.41 -36.64
CA ALA A 305 -17.44 0.60 -36.66
C ALA A 305 -18.14 -0.32 -37.68
N ARG A 306 -17.47 -0.65 -38.80
CA ARG A 306 -18.00 -1.56 -39.83
C ARG A 306 -18.10 -2.99 -39.29
N ASP A 307 -17.08 -3.45 -38.58
CA ASP A 307 -17.02 -4.81 -38.05
C ASP A 307 -17.98 -4.98 -36.87
N TYR A 308 -18.09 -3.97 -36.00
CA TYR A 308 -19.13 -3.94 -34.95
C TYR A 308 -20.54 -4.08 -35.51
N LEU A 309 -20.85 -3.31 -36.56
CA LEU A 309 -22.16 -3.33 -37.20
C LEU A 309 -22.45 -4.69 -37.86
N SER A 310 -21.41 -5.32 -38.41
CA SER A 310 -21.47 -6.64 -39.04
C SER A 310 -21.66 -7.75 -38.00
N LEU A 311 -20.86 -7.76 -36.92
CA LEU A 311 -21.01 -8.68 -35.79
C LEU A 311 -22.40 -8.58 -35.16
N LYS A 312 -22.89 -7.35 -34.94
CA LYS A 312 -24.23 -7.11 -34.41
C LYS A 312 -25.33 -7.68 -35.33
N PHE A 313 -25.17 -7.59 -36.65
CA PHE A 313 -26.13 -8.18 -37.60
C PHE A 313 -26.19 -9.71 -37.44
N HIS A 314 -25.03 -10.38 -37.33
CA HIS A 314 -24.94 -11.82 -37.11
C HIS A 314 -25.51 -12.24 -35.74
N LEU A 315 -25.32 -11.41 -34.71
CA LEU A 315 -25.90 -11.59 -33.38
C LEU A 315 -27.38 -11.15 -33.27
N HIS A 316 -28.07 -10.96 -34.40
CA HIS A 316 -29.49 -10.55 -34.46
C HIS A 316 -29.79 -9.26 -33.66
N GLY A 317 -28.83 -8.35 -33.59
CA GLY A 317 -28.95 -7.08 -32.88
C GLY A 317 -28.49 -7.10 -31.41
N ALA A 318 -28.01 -8.23 -30.89
CA ALA A 318 -27.69 -8.39 -29.47
C ALA A 318 -26.16 -8.47 -29.20
N SER A 319 -25.50 -7.32 -29.13
CA SER A 319 -24.14 -7.21 -28.57
C SER A 319 -24.23 -7.22 -27.04
N GLY A 320 -23.96 -8.36 -26.38
CA GLY A 320 -23.98 -8.53 -24.92
C GLY A 320 -25.37 -8.54 -24.24
N GLY A 321 -26.37 -7.84 -24.79
CA GLY A 321 -27.73 -7.75 -24.23
C GLY A 321 -28.50 -9.08 -24.16
N GLN A 322 -27.98 -10.13 -24.79
CA GLN A 322 -28.52 -11.49 -24.72
C GLN A 322 -27.98 -12.34 -23.55
N SER A 323 -27.00 -11.84 -22.80
CA SER A 323 -26.50 -12.48 -21.57
C SER A 323 -27.64 -12.75 -20.59
N VAL A 324 -27.80 -14.03 -20.24
CA VAL A 324 -28.82 -14.47 -19.27
C VAL A 324 -28.41 -14.11 -17.85
N ARG A 325 -27.14 -14.34 -17.49
CA ARG A 325 -26.61 -14.02 -16.16
C ARG A 325 -26.66 -12.54 -15.86
N LEU A 326 -26.25 -11.70 -16.81
CA LEU A 326 -26.33 -10.24 -16.65
C LEU A 326 -27.77 -9.80 -16.38
N ARG A 327 -28.75 -10.36 -17.10
CA ARG A 327 -30.18 -10.09 -16.86
C ARG A 327 -30.64 -10.58 -15.48
N GLN A 328 -30.22 -11.78 -15.07
CA GLN A 328 -30.56 -12.34 -13.76
C GLN A 328 -29.99 -11.51 -12.61
N LEU A 329 -28.72 -11.09 -12.71
CA LEU A 329 -28.08 -10.20 -11.74
C LEU A 329 -28.82 -8.87 -11.63
N THR A 330 -29.13 -8.24 -12.77
CA THR A 330 -29.92 -6.99 -12.79
C THR A 330 -31.32 -7.17 -12.21
N ALA A 331 -31.98 -8.30 -12.50
CA ALA A 331 -33.28 -8.65 -11.94
C ALA A 331 -33.24 -8.96 -10.44
N ARG A 332 -32.06 -9.25 -9.87
CA ARG A 332 -31.88 -9.58 -8.44
C ARG A 332 -31.73 -8.34 -7.55
N ILE A 333 -31.18 -7.25 -8.07
CA ILE A 333 -31.01 -5.97 -7.36
C ILE A 333 -32.25 -5.50 -6.56
N PRO A 334 -33.48 -5.57 -7.10
CA PRO A 334 -34.71 -5.14 -6.40
C PRO A 334 -35.09 -6.06 -5.23
N HIS A 335 -34.48 -7.24 -5.17
CA HIS A 335 -34.81 -8.32 -4.26
C HIS A 335 -33.71 -8.61 -3.23
N LEU A 336 -32.66 -7.78 -3.17
CA LEU A 336 -31.63 -7.89 -2.12
C LEU A 336 -32.22 -7.59 -0.73
N LEU A 337 -33.25 -6.74 -0.70
CA LEU A 337 -34.12 -6.54 0.46
C LEU A 337 -35.55 -6.81 -0.02
N PRO A 338 -36.02 -8.07 0.14
CA PRO A 338 -36.87 -8.36 1.28
C PRO A 338 -36.55 -9.70 1.94
N TRP A 339 -35.89 -9.64 3.09
CA TRP A 339 -35.64 -10.79 3.94
C TRP A 339 -36.99 -11.46 4.29
N GLY A 340 -37.07 -12.80 4.21
CA GLY A 340 -38.33 -13.55 4.17
C GLY A 340 -39.39 -13.10 5.19
N THR A 341 -40.61 -12.84 4.72
CA THR A 341 -41.73 -12.34 5.54
C THR A 341 -42.39 -13.45 6.33
N HIS A 342 -41.88 -13.82 7.49
CA HIS A 342 -42.60 -14.70 8.42
C HIS A 342 -42.26 -14.45 9.89
N ALA A 343 -42.76 -13.38 10.49
CA ALA A 343 -43.22 -13.38 11.88
C ALA A 343 -43.74 -11.98 12.21
N HIS A 344 -45.00 -11.93 12.65
CA HIS A 344 -45.63 -10.88 13.46
C HIS A 344 -44.96 -9.50 13.44
N MET A 345 -45.64 -8.49 12.86
CA MET A 345 -45.42 -7.10 13.29
C MET A 345 -45.32 -7.14 14.81
N TYR A 346 -44.16 -6.76 15.34
CA TYR A 346 -44.03 -6.59 16.78
C TYR A 346 -45.18 -5.65 17.19
N THR A 347 -46.04 -6.12 18.08
CA THR A 347 -47.18 -5.33 18.54
C THR A 347 -46.68 -4.46 19.69
N GLY A 348 -45.92 -3.42 19.37
CA GLY A 348 -45.27 -2.56 20.36
C GLY A 348 -44.41 -1.44 19.75
N THR A 349 -43.67 -0.72 20.58
CA THR A 349 -42.70 0.30 20.14
C THR A 349 -41.44 -0.36 19.55
N PHE A 350 -40.94 0.16 18.44
CA PHE A 350 -39.69 -0.31 17.83
C PHE A 350 -38.51 -0.18 18.81
N ASP A 351 -37.70 -1.23 18.89
CA ASP A 351 -36.49 -1.28 19.71
C ASP A 351 -35.29 -1.59 18.81
N PRO A 352 -34.38 -0.63 18.59
CA PRO A 352 -33.23 -0.84 17.71
C PRO A 352 -32.14 -1.76 18.30
N ALA A 353 -32.21 -2.13 19.58
CA ALA A 353 -31.32 -3.12 20.18
C ALA A 353 -31.84 -4.56 20.01
N ALA A 354 -33.13 -4.73 19.69
CA ALA A 354 -33.75 -6.03 19.51
C ALA A 354 -33.56 -6.52 18.06
N LEU A 355 -32.77 -7.58 17.88
CA LEU A 355 -32.51 -8.19 16.57
C LEU A 355 -33.79 -8.53 15.78
N GLN A 356 -34.79 -9.08 16.46
CA GLN A 356 -36.11 -9.36 15.89
C GLN A 356 -36.79 -8.11 15.29
N HIS A 357 -36.67 -6.95 15.94
CA HIS A 357 -37.28 -5.71 15.47
C HIS A 357 -36.49 -5.13 14.28
N VAL A 358 -35.16 -5.17 14.34
CA VAL A 358 -34.29 -4.72 13.25
C VAL A 358 -34.50 -5.56 11.99
N VAL A 359 -34.54 -6.89 12.13
CA VAL A 359 -34.83 -7.81 11.02
C VAL A 359 -36.25 -7.62 10.49
N ALA A 360 -37.23 -7.36 11.36
CA ALA A 360 -38.58 -7.00 10.92
C ALA A 360 -38.59 -5.68 10.12
N VAL A 361 -37.79 -4.67 10.46
CA VAL A 361 -37.69 -3.45 9.65
C VAL A 361 -37.05 -3.75 8.29
N LEU A 362 -35.93 -4.49 8.25
CA LEU A 362 -35.28 -4.91 7.00
C LEU A 362 -36.21 -5.74 6.10
N SER A 363 -37.04 -6.60 6.69
CA SER A 363 -38.02 -7.41 5.96
C SER A 363 -39.15 -6.58 5.36
N HIS A 364 -39.24 -5.27 5.60
CA HIS A 364 -40.20 -4.34 4.98
C HIS A 364 -39.54 -3.31 4.06
N VAL A 365 -38.21 -3.25 4.00
CA VAL A 365 -37.50 -2.44 2.99
C VAL A 365 -37.74 -3.05 1.62
N ARG A 366 -38.19 -2.22 0.67
CA ARG A 366 -38.56 -2.63 -0.69
C ARG A 366 -38.10 -1.57 -1.69
N SER A 367 -37.75 -2.03 -2.89
CA SER A 367 -37.54 -1.14 -4.03
C SER A 367 -38.87 -0.69 -4.64
N ASN A 368 -38.92 0.51 -5.23
CA ASN A 368 -40.04 1.05 -6.00
C ASN A 368 -41.40 1.03 -5.27
N VAL A 369 -41.43 1.49 -4.01
CA VAL A 369 -42.67 1.64 -3.26
C VAL A 369 -43.25 3.04 -3.37
N GLU A 370 -44.58 3.13 -3.50
CA GLU A 370 -45.33 4.40 -3.49
C GLU A 370 -45.57 4.88 -2.06
N ASP A 371 -46.00 3.98 -1.17
CA ASP A 371 -46.12 4.20 0.27
C ASP A 371 -44.88 3.69 0.99
N ILE A 372 -44.41 4.43 2.00
CA ILE A 372 -43.16 4.11 2.71
C ILE A 372 -43.51 3.29 3.95
N PRO A 373 -43.36 1.94 3.92
CA PRO A 373 -43.64 1.13 5.08
C PRO A 373 -42.66 1.46 6.21
N LEU A 374 -43.16 1.52 7.43
CA LEU A 374 -42.35 1.66 8.65
C LEU A 374 -41.36 2.86 8.59
N GLN A 375 -41.80 4.00 8.03
CA GLN A 375 -40.95 5.19 7.87
C GLN A 375 -40.37 5.68 9.20
N SER A 376 -41.19 5.71 10.26
CA SER A 376 -40.78 6.11 11.61
C SER A 376 -39.70 5.20 12.18
N GLU A 377 -39.84 3.90 11.95
CA GLU A 377 -38.95 2.85 12.40
C GLU A 377 -37.64 2.86 11.61
N LEU A 378 -37.68 3.08 10.29
CA LEU A 378 -36.49 3.26 9.47
C LEU A 378 -35.70 4.50 9.89
N VAL A 379 -36.39 5.62 10.17
CA VAL A 379 -35.77 6.82 10.73
C VAL A 379 -35.17 6.53 12.11
N ALA A 380 -35.86 5.79 12.97
CA ALA A 380 -35.34 5.37 14.27
C ALA A 380 -34.13 4.43 14.15
N LEU A 381 -34.13 3.54 13.15
CA LEU A 381 -33.02 2.66 12.81
C LEU A 381 -31.79 3.46 12.36
N PHE A 382 -31.95 4.47 11.48
CA PHE A 382 -30.84 5.35 11.10
C PHE A 382 -30.33 6.26 12.23
N LYS A 383 -31.18 6.59 13.21
CA LYS A 383 -30.77 7.34 14.42
C LYS A 383 -30.02 6.47 15.44
N SER A 384 -30.11 5.15 15.32
CA SER A 384 -29.51 4.22 16.26
C SER A 384 -28.07 3.87 15.86
N HIS A 385 -27.21 3.73 16.87
CA HIS A 385 -25.82 3.28 16.71
C HIS A 385 -25.53 1.99 17.52
N VAL A 386 -26.57 1.31 17.99
CA VAL A 386 -26.42 0.02 18.68
C VAL A 386 -26.50 -1.13 17.70
N SER A 387 -25.76 -2.19 17.99
CA SER A 387 -26.00 -3.47 17.32
C SER A 387 -27.36 -4.03 17.75
N PRO A 388 -28.19 -4.57 16.83
CA PRO A 388 -27.90 -4.87 15.42
C PRO A 388 -28.35 -3.80 14.42
N ALA A 389 -28.96 -2.69 14.87
CA ALA A 389 -29.39 -1.60 14.00
C ALA A 389 -28.24 -0.98 13.19
N ALA A 390 -27.05 -0.83 13.79
CA ALA A 390 -25.87 -0.33 13.08
C ALA A 390 -25.48 -1.24 11.90
N GLU A 391 -25.52 -2.56 12.08
CA GLU A 391 -25.21 -3.54 11.02
C GLU A 391 -26.27 -3.54 9.91
N ALA A 392 -27.54 -3.38 10.28
CA ALA A 392 -28.62 -3.18 9.31
C ALA A 392 -28.43 -1.91 8.47
N VAL A 393 -27.94 -0.80 9.05
CA VAL A 393 -27.60 0.41 8.31
C VAL A 393 -26.46 0.15 7.32
N GLN A 394 -25.40 -0.55 7.74
CA GLN A 394 -24.28 -0.92 6.88
C GLN A 394 -24.73 -1.76 5.67
N LEU A 395 -25.64 -2.71 5.90
CA LEU A 395 -26.25 -3.52 4.86
C LEU A 395 -27.05 -2.66 3.87
N ILE A 396 -27.93 -1.79 4.35
CA ILE A 396 -28.73 -0.89 3.51
C ILE A 396 -27.83 -0.01 2.65
N GLN A 397 -26.76 0.53 3.22
CA GLN A 397 -25.78 1.34 2.47
C GLN A 397 -25.06 0.51 1.40
N ALA A 398 -24.68 -0.74 1.69
CA ALA A 398 -24.05 -1.62 0.73
C ALA A 398 -24.96 -1.91 -0.48
N VAL A 399 -26.27 -2.12 -0.24
CA VAL A 399 -27.27 -2.30 -1.31
C VAL A 399 -27.38 -1.06 -2.19
N GLN A 400 -27.41 0.14 -1.60
CA GLN A 400 -27.46 1.40 -2.36
C GLN A 400 -26.18 1.64 -3.17
N MET A 401 -25.01 1.26 -2.66
CA MET A 401 -23.76 1.32 -3.41
C MET A 401 -23.79 0.39 -4.64
N LEU A 402 -24.24 -0.85 -4.45
CA LEU A 402 -24.39 -1.82 -5.53
C LEU A 402 -25.39 -1.32 -6.59
N GLU A 403 -26.53 -0.77 -6.20
CA GLU A 403 -27.51 -0.20 -7.13
C GLU A 403 -26.90 0.94 -7.98
N ASN A 404 -26.10 1.81 -7.37
CA ASN A 404 -25.43 2.90 -8.07
C ASN A 404 -24.36 2.41 -9.06
N ALA A 405 -23.62 1.35 -8.72
CA ALA A 405 -22.64 0.74 -9.63
C ALA A 405 -23.33 0.15 -10.88
N VAL A 406 -24.46 -0.56 -10.70
CA VAL A 406 -25.27 -1.08 -11.82
C VAL A 406 -25.73 0.06 -12.74
N ARG A 407 -26.15 1.19 -12.16
CA ARG A 407 -26.57 2.37 -12.95
C ARG A 407 -25.42 2.91 -13.81
N ARG A 408 -24.22 3.05 -13.22
CA ARG A 408 -23.03 3.52 -13.92
C ARG A 408 -22.64 2.58 -15.05
N PHE A 409 -22.69 1.28 -14.82
CA PHE A 409 -22.45 0.28 -15.85
C PHE A 409 -23.38 0.46 -17.06
N TYR A 410 -24.70 0.50 -16.85
CA TYR A 410 -25.65 0.65 -17.97
C TYR A 410 -25.55 2.01 -18.66
N PHE A 411 -25.23 3.06 -17.91
CA PHE A 411 -24.99 4.39 -18.48
C PHE A 411 -23.74 4.41 -19.36
N GLY A 412 -22.60 3.92 -18.88
CA GLY A 412 -21.35 3.84 -19.64
C GLY A 412 -21.48 2.94 -20.87
N HIS A 413 -22.14 1.78 -20.72
CA HIS A 413 -22.40 0.88 -21.84
C HIS A 413 -23.31 1.54 -22.89
N GLN A 414 -24.31 2.34 -22.47
CA GLN A 414 -25.09 3.13 -23.42
C GLN A 414 -24.21 4.14 -24.18
N GLN A 415 -23.30 4.82 -23.50
CA GLN A 415 -22.39 5.78 -24.14
C GLN A 415 -21.50 5.11 -25.18
N LEU A 416 -20.91 3.97 -24.84
CA LEU A 416 -20.16 3.13 -25.79
C LEU A 416 -21.03 2.74 -26.99
N ALA A 417 -22.25 2.24 -26.75
CA ALA A 417 -23.15 1.86 -27.82
C ALA A 417 -23.52 3.03 -28.74
N ILE A 418 -23.69 4.24 -28.20
CA ILE A 418 -23.94 5.47 -28.98
C ILE A 418 -22.71 5.85 -29.80
N MET A 419 -21.51 5.76 -29.22
CA MET A 419 -20.26 6.09 -29.91
C MET A 419 -20.04 5.21 -31.14
N VAL A 420 -20.33 3.91 -31.02
CA VAL A 420 -20.09 2.94 -32.10
C VAL A 420 -21.25 2.89 -33.11
N LEU A 421 -22.51 3.06 -32.68
CA LEU A 421 -23.69 3.00 -33.56
C LEU A 421 -24.13 4.36 -34.12
N GLY A 422 -23.62 5.46 -33.57
CA GLY A 422 -24.07 6.81 -33.86
C GLY A 422 -25.36 7.21 -33.12
N ALA A 423 -25.49 8.50 -32.79
CA ALA A 423 -26.63 9.03 -32.04
C ALA A 423 -27.98 9.05 -32.80
N VAL A 424 -27.97 8.77 -34.12
CA VAL A 424 -29.15 8.82 -35.01
C VAL A 424 -29.54 7.41 -35.50
N ALA A 425 -29.16 6.37 -34.74
CA ALA A 425 -29.46 4.98 -35.08
C ALA A 425 -30.97 4.72 -35.22
N THR A 426 -31.39 3.97 -36.23
CA THR A 426 -32.81 3.66 -36.53
C THR A 426 -33.09 2.15 -36.46
N GLY A 427 -34.35 1.76 -36.31
CA GLY A 427 -34.75 0.35 -36.31
C GLY A 427 -34.24 -0.44 -35.09
N THR A 428 -33.64 -1.62 -35.32
CA THR A 428 -33.17 -2.51 -34.23
C THR A 428 -32.01 -1.91 -33.42
N GLN A 429 -31.28 -0.96 -33.98
CA GLN A 429 -30.18 -0.28 -33.29
C GLN A 429 -30.69 0.70 -32.23
N GLU A 430 -31.74 1.45 -32.55
CA GLU A 430 -32.45 2.35 -31.62
C GLU A 430 -33.01 1.56 -30.42
N LEU A 431 -33.57 0.37 -30.67
CA LEU A 431 -34.09 -0.51 -29.61
C LEU A 431 -32.99 -0.95 -28.63
N THR A 432 -31.76 -1.16 -29.10
CA THR A 432 -30.62 -1.55 -28.25
C THR A 432 -30.22 -0.41 -27.32
N VAL A 433 -30.03 0.80 -27.88
CA VAL A 433 -29.65 1.99 -27.12
C VAL A 433 -30.74 2.35 -26.10
N LYS A 434 -32.02 2.26 -26.50
CA LYS A 434 -33.17 2.46 -25.60
C LYS A 434 -33.29 1.38 -24.53
N ALA A 435 -32.84 0.15 -24.78
CA ALA A 435 -32.80 -0.90 -23.76
C ALA A 435 -31.74 -0.62 -22.69
N LEU A 436 -30.54 -0.19 -23.09
CA LEU A 436 -29.48 0.25 -22.16
C LEU A 436 -29.89 1.50 -21.39
N GLU A 437 -30.54 2.45 -22.08
CA GLU A 437 -31.11 3.66 -21.48
C GLU A 437 -32.11 3.33 -20.37
N ARG A 438 -33.02 2.37 -20.63
CA ARG A 438 -33.94 1.86 -19.61
C ARG A 438 -33.16 1.28 -18.42
N GLY A 439 -32.08 0.53 -18.65
CA GLY A 439 -31.27 -0.07 -17.58
C GLY A 439 -30.84 0.90 -16.46
N TRP A 440 -30.41 2.11 -16.82
CA TRP A 440 -30.03 3.13 -15.82
C TRP A 440 -31.14 4.12 -15.44
N LYS A 441 -32.17 4.30 -16.30
CA LYS A 441 -33.33 5.17 -16.00
C LYS A 441 -34.40 4.50 -15.14
N THR A 442 -34.62 3.20 -15.32
CA THR A 442 -35.67 2.42 -14.63
C THR A 442 -35.13 1.54 -13.51
N THR A 443 -33.93 1.83 -12.99
CA THR A 443 -33.31 1.05 -11.91
C THR A 443 -34.18 1.09 -10.65
N HIS A 444 -34.30 -0.05 -9.99
CA HIS A 444 -35.22 -0.28 -8.88
C HIS A 444 -34.70 0.35 -7.58
N ARG A 445 -35.18 1.55 -7.25
CA ARG A 445 -34.68 2.36 -6.13
C ARG A 445 -35.31 1.93 -4.81
N TYR A 446 -34.51 1.83 -3.77
CA TYR A 446 -35.00 1.72 -2.39
C TYR A 446 -35.51 3.06 -1.86
N ILE A 447 -36.58 3.58 -2.47
CA ILE A 447 -37.15 4.92 -2.22
C ILE A 447 -37.51 5.10 -0.74
N CYS A 448 -38.03 4.05 -0.08
CA CYS A 448 -38.33 4.09 1.35
C CYS A 448 -37.12 4.46 2.22
N VAL A 449 -35.93 3.99 1.86
CA VAL A 449 -34.66 4.33 2.52
C VAL A 449 -34.26 5.77 2.24
N GLU A 450 -34.30 6.21 0.98
CA GLU A 450 -33.97 7.58 0.59
C GLU A 450 -34.86 8.58 1.33
N ARG A 451 -36.17 8.33 1.34
CA ARG A 451 -37.13 9.21 1.99
C ARG A 451 -37.02 9.17 3.51
N ALA A 452 -36.68 8.03 4.12
CA ALA A 452 -36.35 7.98 5.55
C ALA A 452 -35.10 8.82 5.87
N LYS A 453 -34.06 8.79 5.02
CA LYS A 453 -32.87 9.65 5.16
C LYS A 453 -33.21 11.12 5.00
N GLU A 454 -34.08 11.48 4.04
CA GLU A 454 -34.56 12.86 3.88
C GLU A 454 -35.31 13.34 5.12
N VAL A 455 -36.25 12.54 5.63
CA VAL A 455 -36.99 12.86 6.86
C VAL A 455 -36.06 12.98 8.05
N MET A 456 -35.09 12.09 8.20
CA MET A 456 -34.06 12.20 9.24
C MET A 456 -33.23 13.47 9.08
N SER A 457 -32.80 13.80 7.85
CA SER A 457 -32.05 15.02 7.56
C SER A 457 -32.86 16.28 7.91
N GLN A 458 -34.14 16.29 7.55
CA GLN A 458 -35.06 17.38 7.87
C GLN A 458 -35.30 17.48 9.38
N GLN A 459 -35.57 16.37 10.07
CA GLN A 459 -35.72 16.33 11.53
C GLN A 459 -34.45 16.77 12.26
N LEU A 460 -33.27 16.38 11.78
CA LEU A 460 -31.99 16.84 12.32
C LEU A 460 -31.78 18.33 12.05
N SER A 461 -32.20 18.83 10.89
CA SER A 461 -32.16 20.26 10.55
C SER A 461 -33.16 21.08 11.38
N ASP A 462 -34.34 20.56 11.67
CA ASP A 462 -35.41 21.25 12.40
C ASP A 462 -35.23 21.17 13.92
N ALA A 463 -34.70 20.05 14.43
CA ALA A 463 -34.31 19.90 15.83
C ALA A 463 -33.06 20.72 16.18
N GLN A 464 -32.29 21.14 15.18
CA GLN A 464 -31.29 22.18 15.35
C GLN A 464 -32.00 23.54 15.49
N SER A 465 -32.10 24.03 16.73
CA SER A 465 -32.41 25.45 16.98
C SER A 465 -31.55 26.33 16.06
N PRO A 466 -32.03 27.50 15.59
CA PRO A 466 -31.18 28.48 14.92
C PRO A 466 -29.91 28.84 15.73
N VAL A 467 -29.94 28.61 17.05
CA VAL A 467 -28.83 28.77 18.00
C VAL A 467 -27.91 27.53 18.11
N LEU A 468 -28.34 26.35 17.62
CA LEU A 468 -27.64 25.05 17.66
C LEU A 468 -26.94 24.66 16.34
N LYS A 469 -27.12 25.40 15.25
CA LYS A 469 -26.31 25.24 14.03
C LYS A 469 -24.83 25.48 14.38
N GLY A 470 -24.00 24.44 14.29
CA GLY A 470 -22.57 24.48 14.71
C GLY A 470 -22.30 24.11 16.18
N ARG A 471 -23.31 23.76 16.99
CA ARG A 471 -23.12 23.37 18.39
C ARG A 471 -22.76 21.90 18.61
N ILE A 472 -22.95 20.95 17.69
CA ILE A 472 -22.42 19.58 17.90
C ILE A 472 -20.90 19.61 17.92
N VAL A 473 -20.29 20.37 17.02
CA VAL A 473 -18.84 20.64 17.04
C VAL A 473 -18.46 21.37 18.32
N ARG A 474 -19.22 22.39 18.75
CA ARG A 474 -18.95 23.18 19.97
C ARG A 474 -19.16 22.42 21.28
N ALA A 475 -20.19 21.60 21.38
CA ALA A 475 -20.50 20.74 22.52
C ALA A 475 -19.57 19.54 22.55
N ARG A 476 -19.17 18.96 21.41
CA ARG A 476 -18.06 18.01 21.36
C ARG A 476 -16.75 18.69 21.76
N PHE A 477 -16.54 19.97 21.43
CA PHE A 477 -15.41 20.78 21.89
C PHE A 477 -15.44 21.04 23.40
N ASP A 478 -16.58 21.39 23.97
CA ASP A 478 -16.73 21.71 25.39
C ASP A 478 -16.73 20.43 26.25
N ASP A 479 -17.28 19.33 25.71
CA ASP A 479 -17.24 18.00 26.31
C ASP A 479 -15.84 17.37 26.16
N VAL A 480 -15.10 17.70 25.10
CA VAL A 480 -13.65 17.46 24.98
C VAL A 480 -12.88 18.33 25.94
N LYS A 481 -13.25 19.58 26.22
CA LYS A 481 -12.61 20.42 27.24
C LYS A 481 -12.86 19.90 28.66
N VAL A 482 -14.06 19.43 28.97
CA VAL A 482 -14.39 18.83 30.29
C VAL A 482 -13.77 17.45 30.42
N ARG A 483 -13.72 16.64 29.35
CA ARG A 483 -12.96 15.38 29.33
C ARG A 483 -11.47 15.63 29.40
N HIS A 484 -10.92 16.64 28.72
CA HIS A 484 -9.54 17.06 28.79
C HIS A 484 -9.21 17.60 30.19
N HIS A 485 -10.11 18.32 30.86
CA HIS A 485 -9.91 18.76 32.24
C HIS A 485 -9.95 17.59 33.24
N LYS A 486 -10.85 16.61 33.06
CA LYS A 486 -10.89 15.38 33.87
C LYS A 486 -9.75 14.40 33.52
N LEU A 487 -9.27 14.40 32.28
CA LEU A 487 -8.09 13.66 31.82
C LEU A 487 -6.83 14.30 32.36
N VAL A 488 -6.67 15.62 32.30
CA VAL A 488 -5.56 16.37 32.92
C VAL A 488 -5.47 16.10 34.43
N VAL A 489 -6.62 15.97 35.11
CA VAL A 489 -6.69 15.58 36.54
C VAL A 489 -6.45 14.07 36.76
N ALA A 490 -6.57 13.22 35.73
CA ALA A 490 -6.32 11.78 35.78
C ALA A 490 -4.97 11.34 35.15
N THR A 491 -4.29 12.20 34.40
CA THR A 491 -3.04 11.97 33.66
C THR A 491 -1.77 12.19 34.48
N ASP A 492 -1.89 12.37 35.80
CA ASP A 492 -0.79 12.09 36.73
C ASP A 492 -0.34 10.60 36.70
N ASN A 493 -1.00 9.75 35.92
CA ASN A 493 -0.55 8.39 35.62
C ASN A 493 -0.32 8.18 34.11
N ALA A 494 0.92 8.45 33.67
CA ALA A 494 1.47 8.33 32.31
C ALA A 494 1.34 6.95 31.63
N THR A 495 0.76 5.95 32.29
CA THR A 495 0.69 4.56 31.82
C THR A 495 -0.48 4.21 30.89
N LEU A 496 -1.47 5.11 30.70
CA LEU A 496 -2.69 4.77 29.94
C LEU A 496 -2.58 5.03 28.41
N GLU A 497 -1.86 6.07 27.98
CA GLU A 497 -1.68 6.41 26.55
C GLU A 497 -0.84 5.36 25.80
N CYS A 498 0.17 4.78 26.46
CA CYS A 498 1.01 3.74 25.88
C CYS A 498 0.22 2.44 25.58
N LYS A 499 -0.86 2.17 26.32
CA LYS A 499 -1.71 0.98 26.14
C LYS A 499 -2.71 1.12 24.98
N LEU A 500 -3.25 2.32 24.74
CA LEU A 500 -4.12 2.59 23.59
C LEU A 500 -3.35 2.59 22.27
N TRP A 501 -2.12 3.13 22.29
CA TRP A 501 -1.18 3.00 21.18
C TRP A 501 -0.87 1.53 20.90
N GLN A 502 -0.42 0.75 21.90
CA GLN A 502 -0.16 -0.70 21.75
C GLN A 502 -1.37 -1.50 21.23
N SER A 503 -2.60 -1.17 21.63
CA SER A 503 -3.81 -1.82 21.10
C SER A 503 -4.16 -1.45 19.66
N SER A 504 -3.55 -0.39 19.11
CA SER A 504 -3.75 0.09 17.73
C SER A 504 -2.58 -0.22 16.79
N VAL A 505 -1.39 -0.55 17.34
CA VAL A 505 -0.20 -1.02 16.62
C VAL A 505 0.12 -2.51 16.81
N ASP A 506 -0.74 -3.29 17.48
CA ASP A 506 -0.73 -4.74 17.33
C ASP A 506 -1.20 -5.06 15.89
N PRO A 507 -0.53 -5.94 15.12
CA PRO A 507 -0.91 -6.27 13.74
C PRO A 507 -2.10 -7.24 13.70
N LEU A 508 -3.13 -6.93 14.49
CA LEU A 508 -4.35 -7.71 14.61
C LEU A 508 -5.51 -6.79 14.22
N SER A 509 -5.84 -6.83 12.93
CA SER A 509 -7.21 -6.56 12.50
C SER A 509 -8.16 -7.31 13.44
N PRO A 510 -9.32 -6.73 13.85
CA PRO A 510 -10.36 -7.46 14.59
C PRO A 510 -10.82 -8.76 13.91
N MET A 511 -10.39 -9.02 12.67
CA MET A 511 -10.63 -10.25 11.91
C MET A 511 -9.63 -11.41 12.17
N SER A 512 -8.71 -11.33 13.15
CA SER A 512 -7.64 -12.34 13.32
C SER A 512 -7.43 -12.86 14.76
N CYS A 513 -8.47 -12.98 15.58
CA CYS A 513 -8.32 -13.62 16.90
C CYS A 513 -8.50 -15.15 16.83
N THR A 514 -7.39 -15.89 16.63
CA THR A 514 -7.20 -17.20 17.27
C THR A 514 -5.82 -17.27 17.90
N SER A 515 -5.79 -17.50 19.21
CA SER A 515 -4.57 -17.55 20.02
C SER A 515 -3.67 -18.71 19.61
N ARG A 516 -2.40 -18.44 19.28
CA ARG A 516 -1.33 -19.46 19.30
C ARG A 516 -0.11 -18.96 20.04
N THR A 517 0.22 -19.64 21.13
CA THR A 517 1.58 -19.74 21.66
C THR A 517 2.48 -20.43 20.63
N PRO A 518 3.61 -19.85 20.22
CA PRO A 518 4.50 -20.48 19.25
C PRO A 518 5.46 -21.46 19.93
N SER A 519 5.49 -22.69 19.42
CA SER A 519 6.61 -23.62 19.60
C SER A 519 7.79 -23.20 18.71
N PRO A 520 9.06 -23.35 19.15
CA PRO A 520 10.20 -22.74 18.46
C PRO A 520 10.57 -23.50 17.17
N PRO A 521 10.83 -22.81 16.04
CA PRO A 521 11.36 -23.44 14.84
C PRO A 521 12.88 -23.61 14.92
N ARG A 522 13.35 -24.64 14.22
CA ARG A 522 14.72 -25.15 14.17
C ARG A 522 15.64 -24.19 13.41
N ARG A 523 16.74 -23.75 14.04
CA ARG A 523 17.71 -22.75 13.53
C ARG A 523 18.34 -23.13 12.18
N VAL A 524 18.02 -22.37 11.14
CA VAL A 524 18.87 -22.12 9.97
C VAL A 524 19.35 -20.67 10.11
N ALA A 525 20.62 -20.36 9.81
CA ALA A 525 21.27 -19.08 10.12
C ALA A 525 20.49 -17.84 9.60
N SER A 526 19.60 -17.30 10.43
CA SER A 526 18.70 -16.20 10.08
C SER A 526 19.15 -14.91 10.76
N SER A 527 19.32 -13.83 10.00
CA SER A 527 19.43 -12.47 10.54
C SER A 527 18.20 -12.18 11.41
N PRO A 528 18.36 -11.65 12.64
CA PRO A 528 17.22 -11.27 13.48
C PRO A 528 16.46 -10.07 12.90
N TYR A 529 17.06 -9.35 11.94
CA TYR A 529 16.47 -8.15 11.36
C TYR A 529 15.80 -8.38 10.00
N ARG A 530 16.27 -9.35 9.22
CA ARG A 530 15.81 -9.59 7.84
C ARG A 530 14.29 -9.71 7.68
N PRO A 531 13.53 -10.36 8.59
CA PRO A 531 12.07 -10.44 8.46
C PRO A 531 11.37 -9.08 8.36
N ALA A 532 11.95 -8.01 8.92
CA ALA A 532 11.40 -6.65 8.84
C ALA A 532 11.58 -5.97 7.48
N PHE A 533 12.24 -6.63 6.52
CA PHE A 533 12.50 -6.11 5.17
C PHE A 533 11.91 -7.04 4.10
N ALA A 534 11.02 -7.97 4.46
CA ALA A 534 10.56 -9.02 3.57
C ALA A 534 9.85 -8.45 2.33
N ARG A 535 8.99 -7.44 2.49
CA ARG A 535 8.29 -6.78 1.37
C ARG A 535 9.26 -5.97 0.53
N SER A 536 10.14 -5.20 1.17
CA SER A 536 11.14 -4.40 0.45
C SER A 536 12.16 -5.26 -0.33
N LEU A 537 12.49 -6.45 0.17
CA LEU A 537 13.34 -7.40 -0.55
C LEU A 537 12.60 -8.12 -1.68
N ALA A 538 11.29 -8.38 -1.53
CA ALA A 538 10.49 -9.05 -2.56
C ALA A 538 10.35 -8.22 -3.84
N THR A 539 10.52 -6.89 -3.77
CA THR A 539 10.50 -6.01 -4.94
C THR A 539 11.85 -5.87 -5.63
N HIS A 540 12.93 -6.43 -5.06
CA HIS A 540 14.22 -6.45 -5.73
C HIS A 540 14.22 -7.43 -6.92
N PRO A 541 15.00 -7.17 -7.96
CA PRO A 541 15.24 -8.17 -9.00
C PRO A 541 15.78 -9.47 -8.39
N VAL A 542 15.28 -10.62 -8.88
CA VAL A 542 15.44 -11.97 -8.28
C VAL A 542 16.89 -12.40 -8.00
N ARG A 543 17.89 -11.75 -8.62
CA ARG A 543 19.32 -12.07 -8.47
C ARG A 543 20.17 -10.88 -8.02
N THR A 544 19.56 -9.88 -7.39
CA THR A 544 20.26 -8.65 -7.00
C THR A 544 20.43 -8.54 -5.49
N LEU A 545 21.66 -8.40 -5.04
CA LEU A 545 22.03 -8.04 -3.68
C LEU A 545 22.30 -6.54 -3.58
N HIS A 546 21.54 -5.84 -2.73
CA HIS A 546 21.63 -4.40 -2.58
C HIS A 546 22.73 -4.00 -1.58
N PHE A 547 23.86 -3.49 -2.08
CA PHE A 547 25.01 -2.99 -1.29
C PHE A 547 25.23 -1.46 -1.41
N THR A 548 24.18 -0.68 -1.73
CA THR A 548 24.21 0.79 -1.79
C THR A 548 23.52 1.44 -0.59
N THR A 549 23.62 0.85 0.62
CA THR A 549 22.89 1.32 1.81
C THR A 549 23.27 2.73 2.29
N TYR A 550 24.45 3.23 1.92
CA TYR A 550 24.91 4.62 2.11
C TYR A 550 24.22 5.65 1.18
N GLY A 551 23.35 5.18 0.28
CA GLY A 551 22.46 5.97 -0.57
C GLY A 551 21.17 6.31 0.18
N MET A 552 20.05 5.64 -0.15
CA MET A 552 18.76 5.83 0.52
C MET A 552 18.42 4.73 1.54
N GLY A 553 19.39 3.85 1.86
CA GLY A 553 19.12 2.63 2.62
C GLY A 553 18.13 1.69 1.91
N LEU A 554 17.85 0.55 2.53
CA LEU A 554 16.64 -0.23 2.23
C LEU A 554 15.66 0.06 3.37
N PRO A 555 14.49 0.67 3.12
CA PRO A 555 13.54 0.93 4.20
C PRO A 555 12.97 -0.39 4.74
N PRO A 556 12.69 -0.50 6.05
CA PRO A 556 11.92 -1.62 6.60
C PRO A 556 10.46 -1.54 6.14
N ASP A 557 9.75 -2.67 6.22
CA ASP A 557 8.38 -2.80 5.72
C ASP A 557 7.39 -1.81 6.39
N VAL A 558 7.67 -1.38 7.63
CA VAL A 558 6.89 -0.36 8.35
C VAL A 558 6.89 1.01 7.65
N ALA A 559 7.93 1.31 6.86
CA ALA A 559 8.01 2.57 6.13
C ALA A 559 6.86 2.74 5.13
N LEU A 560 6.49 1.66 4.42
CA LEU A 560 5.37 1.69 3.48
C LEU A 560 4.04 1.92 4.20
N ALA A 561 3.85 1.27 5.35
CA ALA A 561 2.67 1.47 6.18
C ALA A 561 2.57 2.93 6.66
N SER A 562 3.69 3.55 7.04
CA SER A 562 3.74 4.96 7.44
C SER A 562 3.29 5.91 6.31
N VAL A 563 3.75 5.67 5.08
CA VAL A 563 3.35 6.46 3.90
C VAL A 563 1.85 6.33 3.64
N GLN A 564 1.32 5.10 3.62
CA GLN A 564 -0.11 4.85 3.39
C GLN A 564 -0.97 5.50 4.48
N HIS A 565 -0.56 5.40 5.74
CA HIS A 565 -1.27 6.03 6.85
C HIS A 565 -1.23 7.57 6.74
N THR A 566 -0.06 8.15 6.47
CA THR A 566 0.07 9.61 6.34
C THR A 566 -0.81 10.13 5.21
N HIS A 567 -0.92 9.39 4.11
CA HIS A 567 -1.84 9.71 3.02
C HIS A 567 -3.31 9.67 3.49
N ALA A 568 -3.72 8.60 4.15
CA ALA A 568 -5.07 8.46 4.67
C ALA A 568 -5.42 9.55 5.70
N LEU A 569 -4.47 9.92 6.57
CA LEU A 569 -4.60 11.00 7.56
C LEU A 569 -4.90 12.34 6.88
N LEU A 570 -4.10 12.71 5.88
CA LEU A 570 -4.27 13.94 5.12
C LEU A 570 -5.63 14.00 4.42
N CYS A 571 -6.04 12.90 3.77
CA CYS A 571 -7.34 12.80 3.11
C CYS A 571 -8.51 12.88 4.09
N ARG A 572 -8.44 12.16 5.21
CA ARG A 572 -9.49 12.12 6.24
C ARG A 572 -9.69 13.49 6.90
N ASP A 573 -8.60 14.18 7.21
CA ASP A 573 -8.63 15.42 7.97
C ASP A 573 -8.61 16.65 7.04
N LEU A 574 -8.92 16.49 5.75
CA LEU A 574 -8.98 17.57 4.75
C LEU A 574 -7.72 18.44 4.69
N ASN A 575 -6.56 17.84 4.97
CA ASN A 575 -5.26 18.50 5.16
C ASN A 575 -5.16 19.44 6.39
N GLU A 576 -6.11 19.43 7.32
CA GLU A 576 -6.10 20.20 8.58
C GLU A 576 -5.26 19.51 9.68
N VAL A 577 -4.04 19.08 9.33
CA VAL A 577 -3.17 18.25 10.20
C VAL A 577 -2.10 19.05 10.95
N TRP A 578 -1.93 20.34 10.63
CA TRP A 578 -0.79 21.13 11.12
C TRP A 578 -0.70 21.22 12.64
N SER A 579 -1.83 21.31 13.34
CA SER A 579 -1.82 21.34 14.80
C SER A 579 -1.19 20.06 15.37
N ALA A 580 -1.64 18.89 14.91
CA ALA A 580 -1.09 17.61 15.36
C ALA A 580 0.35 17.42 14.91
N PHE A 581 0.67 17.83 13.68
CA PHE A 581 2.02 17.75 13.13
C PHE A 581 3.04 18.54 13.96
N PHE A 582 2.77 19.81 14.27
CA PHE A 582 3.68 20.64 15.07
C PHE A 582 3.64 20.30 16.57
N GLN A 583 2.50 19.82 17.09
CA GLN A 583 2.38 19.47 18.51
C GLN A 583 2.99 18.11 18.85
N HIS A 584 2.96 17.14 17.91
CA HIS A 584 3.32 15.75 18.20
C HIS A 584 4.39 15.20 17.27
N ASP A 585 4.21 15.31 15.95
CA ASP A 585 5.12 14.67 14.99
C ASP A 585 6.50 15.33 15.00
N VAL A 586 6.56 16.67 14.92
CA VAL A 586 7.81 17.43 14.95
C VAL A 586 8.58 17.17 16.24
N PRO A 587 8.05 17.42 17.46
CA PRO A 587 8.79 17.15 18.70
C PRO A 587 9.26 15.71 18.87
N THR A 588 8.52 14.74 18.30
CA THR A 588 8.94 13.34 18.30
C THR A 588 10.17 13.12 17.43
N ALA A 589 10.19 13.71 16.23
CA ALA A 589 11.34 13.66 15.35
C ALA A 589 12.54 14.40 15.96
N GLU A 590 12.34 15.56 16.59
CA GLU A 590 13.41 16.32 17.28
C GLU A 590 14.10 15.46 18.33
N ARG A 591 13.33 14.75 19.16
CA ARG A 591 13.85 13.85 20.19
C ARG A 591 14.73 12.75 19.59
N TYR A 592 14.27 12.09 18.52
CA TYR A 592 15.05 11.04 17.86
C TYR A 592 16.35 11.59 17.27
N ILE A 593 16.31 12.77 16.63
CA ILE A 593 17.50 13.42 16.10
C ILE A 593 18.50 13.73 17.23
N LEU A 594 18.05 14.36 18.33
CA LEU A 594 18.92 14.70 19.45
C LEU A 594 19.50 13.45 20.13
N GLN A 595 18.71 12.40 20.29
CA GLN A 595 19.16 11.13 20.86
C GLN A 595 20.25 10.48 20.00
N SER A 596 20.06 10.39 18.67
CA SER A 596 21.05 9.79 17.76
C SER A 596 22.36 10.59 17.68
N LEU A 597 22.34 11.87 18.05
CA LEU A 597 23.52 12.75 18.08
C LEU A 597 24.20 12.84 19.45
N GLY A 598 23.62 12.24 20.50
CA GLY A 598 24.11 12.35 21.87
C GLY A 598 23.85 13.71 22.53
N LEU A 599 22.89 14.48 22.01
CA LEU A 599 22.55 15.85 22.40
C LEU A 599 21.25 15.96 23.22
N GLU A 600 20.77 14.85 23.79
CA GLU A 600 19.59 14.84 24.66
C GLU A 600 19.83 15.61 25.98
N SER A 601 18.80 16.34 26.43
CA SER A 601 18.81 17.04 27.71
C SER A 601 18.90 16.04 28.87
N VAL A 602 19.86 16.20 29.79
CA VAL A 602 19.99 15.33 30.96
C VAL A 602 19.15 15.86 32.12
N VAL A 603 18.19 15.06 32.58
CA VAL A 603 17.52 15.29 33.86
C VAL A 603 18.44 14.79 34.96
N ARG A 604 18.95 15.69 35.81
CA ARG A 604 19.68 15.31 37.03
C ARG A 604 18.68 14.85 38.07
N ALA A 605 19.00 13.77 38.78
CA ALA A 605 18.12 13.15 39.79
C ALA A 605 17.71 14.09 40.93
N ASP A 606 18.42 15.20 41.13
CA ASP A 606 18.17 16.17 42.21
C ASP A 606 17.19 17.29 41.79
N ASP A 607 16.71 17.31 40.54
CA ASP A 607 15.94 18.40 39.93
C ASP A 607 14.52 17.98 39.45
N GLU A 608 13.93 16.92 40.01
CA GLU A 608 12.62 16.41 39.58
C GLU A 608 11.45 17.40 39.81
N ASP A 609 11.57 18.33 40.78
CA ASP A 609 10.50 19.26 41.17
C ASP A 609 10.33 20.48 40.23
N ASN A 610 11.15 20.64 39.17
CA ASN A 610 11.16 21.85 38.32
C ASN A 610 11.21 21.54 36.80
N SER A 611 10.70 20.38 36.37
CA SER A 611 10.79 19.93 34.96
C SER A 611 10.06 20.84 33.96
N GLU A 612 9.04 21.59 34.39
CA GLU A 612 8.20 22.41 33.51
C GLU A 612 8.84 23.75 33.05
N LEU A 613 10.00 24.14 33.60
CA LEU A 613 10.59 25.47 33.35
C LEU A 613 11.98 25.48 32.67
N ARG A 614 12.47 24.35 32.16
CA ARG A 614 13.79 24.32 31.48
C ARG A 614 13.68 24.67 30.00
N SER A 615 14.43 25.70 29.59
CA SER A 615 14.68 25.95 28.17
C SER A 615 15.47 24.77 27.56
N PRO A 616 15.14 24.32 26.34
CA PRO A 616 15.85 23.22 25.70
C PRO A 616 17.32 23.58 25.44
N GLU A 617 18.24 22.62 25.55
CA GLU A 617 19.67 22.85 25.28
C GLU A 617 19.95 23.06 23.77
N HIS A 618 19.09 22.52 22.91
CA HIS A 618 19.20 22.57 21.46
C HIS A 618 17.82 22.71 20.82
N TYR A 619 17.76 23.42 19.69
CA TYR A 619 16.62 23.46 18.79
C TYR A 619 16.89 22.61 17.55
N VAL A 620 15.83 22.03 16.99
CA VAL A 620 15.91 21.23 15.76
C VAL A 620 14.88 21.75 14.77
N ASN A 621 15.32 22.10 13.56
CA ASN A 621 14.42 22.51 12.48
C ASN A 621 14.49 21.52 11.32
N PHE A 622 13.36 21.27 10.67
CA PHE A 622 13.23 20.35 9.54
C PHE A 622 12.98 21.08 8.22
N GLY A 623 13.45 20.47 7.14
CA GLY A 623 13.43 21.02 5.78
C GLY A 623 13.55 19.92 4.74
N ALA A 624 13.72 20.27 3.47
CA ALA A 624 13.72 19.28 2.40
C ALA A 624 15.05 18.49 2.33
N ASN A 625 16.17 19.14 2.64
CA ASN A 625 17.52 18.56 2.53
C ASN A 625 18.57 19.45 3.26
N VAL A 626 19.79 18.92 3.40
CA VAL A 626 20.93 19.64 4.02
C VAL A 626 21.28 20.95 3.30
N HIS A 627 21.21 20.96 1.97
CA HIS A 627 21.67 22.09 1.17
C HIS A 627 20.86 23.37 1.45
N GLU A 628 19.56 23.22 1.66
CA GLU A 628 18.68 24.32 2.05
C GLU A 628 19.16 25.00 3.34
N PHE A 629 19.56 24.22 4.36
CA PHE A 629 20.10 24.75 5.62
C PHE A 629 21.48 25.37 5.47
N LEU A 630 22.34 24.82 4.62
CA LEU A 630 23.63 25.45 4.30
C LEU A 630 23.42 26.86 3.73
N VAL A 631 22.50 27.03 2.79
CA VAL A 631 22.20 28.36 2.23
C VAL A 631 21.65 29.31 3.29
N ARG A 632 20.75 28.83 4.18
CA ARG A 632 20.24 29.65 5.29
C ARG A 632 21.35 30.09 6.25
N LEU A 633 22.21 29.17 6.68
CA LEU A 633 23.30 29.46 7.61
C LEU A 633 24.28 30.49 7.06
N PHE A 634 24.72 30.32 5.81
CA PHE A 634 25.62 31.29 5.17
C PHE A 634 24.95 32.66 5.01
N SER A 635 23.63 32.70 4.84
CA SER A 635 22.88 33.95 4.75
C SER A 635 22.80 34.73 6.07
N CYS A 636 23.06 34.10 7.23
CA CYS A 636 23.14 34.78 8.52
C CYS A 636 24.37 35.71 8.64
N LEU A 637 25.39 35.51 7.79
CA LEU A 637 26.66 36.23 7.85
C LEU A 637 26.66 37.38 6.85
N THR A 638 27.08 38.57 7.30
CA THR A 638 27.12 39.79 6.48
C THR A 638 28.48 40.09 5.86
N ALA A 639 29.57 39.51 6.39
CA ALA A 639 30.93 39.73 5.89
C ALA A 639 31.10 39.20 4.45
N ARG A 640 31.78 39.94 3.58
CA ARG A 640 32.11 39.51 2.21
C ARG A 640 33.54 39.98 1.86
N PRO A 641 34.43 39.09 1.36
CA PRO A 641 34.22 37.66 1.17
C PRO A 641 34.18 36.90 2.51
N LEU A 642 33.31 35.89 2.61
CA LEU A 642 33.31 34.94 3.72
C LEU A 642 34.54 34.04 3.62
N GLN A 643 35.43 34.14 4.61
CA GLN A 643 36.47 33.14 4.87
C GLN A 643 35.85 31.82 5.34
N VAL A 644 36.03 30.76 4.56
CA VAL A 644 35.52 29.40 4.83
C VAL A 644 36.68 28.43 4.92
N VAL A 645 36.79 27.67 6.01
CA VAL A 645 37.72 26.52 6.11
C VAL A 645 36.93 25.23 6.02
N THR A 646 37.36 24.29 5.18
CA THR A 646 36.69 23.01 5.01
C THR A 646 37.65 21.95 4.46
N SER A 647 37.23 20.70 4.29
CA SER A 647 38.05 19.69 3.63
C SER A 647 37.94 19.72 2.11
N ASP A 648 38.86 19.02 1.43
CA ASP A 648 38.78 18.75 -0.01
C ASP A 648 37.82 17.57 -0.37
N ALA A 649 37.15 16.99 0.63
CA ALA A 649 36.39 15.74 0.48
C ALA A 649 34.89 15.88 0.80
N GLU A 650 34.40 17.10 1.02
CA GLU A 650 32.99 17.37 1.33
C GLU A 650 32.03 16.96 0.21
N PHE A 651 30.74 16.82 0.58
CA PHE A 651 29.72 16.40 -0.37
C PHE A 651 29.53 17.41 -1.52
N VAL A 652 29.23 16.89 -2.71
CA VAL A 652 29.21 17.65 -3.97
C VAL A 652 28.27 18.86 -3.95
N SER A 653 27.22 18.83 -3.14
CA SER A 653 26.29 19.95 -3.01
C SER A 653 26.95 21.18 -2.37
N LEU A 654 27.74 21.00 -1.31
CA LEU A 654 28.50 22.09 -0.69
C LEU A 654 29.59 22.59 -1.63
N THR A 655 30.41 21.68 -2.19
CA THR A 655 31.55 22.08 -3.02
C THR A 655 31.11 22.85 -4.27
N ARG A 656 29.98 22.46 -4.87
CA ARG A 656 29.35 23.23 -5.96
C ARG A 656 28.89 24.61 -5.52
N GLN A 657 28.26 24.72 -4.34
CA GLN A 657 27.77 26.00 -3.84
C GLN A 657 28.91 26.97 -3.51
N LEU A 658 29.96 26.47 -2.84
CA LEU A 658 31.16 27.24 -2.54
C LEU A 658 31.87 27.69 -3.82
N ALA A 659 32.01 26.81 -4.82
CA ALA A 659 32.58 27.18 -6.11
C ALA A 659 31.78 28.30 -6.81
N ALA A 660 30.44 28.24 -6.75
CA ALA A 660 29.58 29.29 -7.29
C ALA A 660 29.80 30.63 -6.57
N TRP A 661 29.80 30.65 -5.22
CA TRP A 661 30.03 31.87 -4.45
C TRP A 661 31.45 32.43 -4.56
N THR A 662 32.45 31.58 -4.80
CA THR A 662 33.83 32.05 -5.03
C THR A 662 34.03 32.59 -6.44
N ALA A 663 33.68 31.80 -7.47
CA ALA A 663 34.01 32.13 -8.84
C ALA A 663 33.04 33.13 -9.50
N ALA A 664 31.75 33.07 -9.17
CA ALA A 664 30.75 33.90 -9.84
C ALA A 664 30.47 35.21 -9.10
N SER A 665 30.34 35.19 -7.77
CA SER A 665 29.99 36.38 -6.98
C SER A 665 31.14 36.97 -6.17
N GLY A 666 32.23 36.23 -5.95
CA GLY A 666 33.31 36.66 -5.07
C GLY A 666 32.90 36.76 -3.59
N ASP A 667 31.78 36.16 -3.21
CA ASP A 667 31.20 36.23 -1.87
C ASP A 667 31.93 35.35 -0.85
N CYS A 668 32.75 34.38 -1.31
CA CYS A 668 33.45 33.42 -0.46
C CYS A 668 34.91 33.24 -0.88
N GLN A 669 35.79 33.09 0.11
CA GLN A 669 37.16 32.61 -0.06
C GLN A 669 37.32 31.29 0.72
N VAL A 670 37.63 30.22 0.00
CA VAL A 670 37.65 28.85 0.56
C VAL A 670 39.08 28.37 0.77
N HIS A 671 39.35 27.89 1.98
CA HIS A 671 40.61 27.30 2.41
C HIS A 671 40.38 25.80 2.61
N GLN A 672 40.77 25.01 1.61
CA GLN A 672 40.61 23.55 1.67
C GLN A 672 41.79 22.89 2.36
N VAL A 673 41.51 22.05 3.34
CA VAL A 673 42.48 21.18 4.01
C VAL A 673 42.36 19.77 3.41
N PRO A 674 43.42 19.20 2.84
CA PRO A 674 43.37 17.84 2.31
C PRO A 674 42.94 16.84 3.38
N LEU A 675 41.99 15.96 3.08
CA LEU A 675 41.54 14.92 4.00
C LEU A 675 42.66 13.90 4.27
N GLN A 676 43.44 13.56 3.25
CA GLN A 676 44.55 12.62 3.36
C GLN A 676 45.86 13.32 3.78
N PRO A 677 46.69 12.72 4.65
CA PRO A 677 46.43 11.49 5.43
C PRO A 677 45.40 11.75 6.56
N VAL A 678 44.48 10.81 6.75
CA VAL A 678 43.34 10.95 7.69
C VAL A 678 43.75 11.00 9.16
N GLU A 679 44.92 10.44 9.51
CA GLU A 679 45.46 10.40 10.88
C GLU A 679 45.72 11.78 11.46
N THR A 680 46.24 12.69 10.63
CA THR A 680 46.61 14.05 11.06
C THR A 680 45.64 15.11 10.55
N PHE A 681 44.53 14.70 9.92
CA PHE A 681 43.55 15.62 9.34
C PHE A 681 42.98 16.60 10.36
N ALA A 682 42.53 16.11 11.52
CA ALA A 682 41.94 16.96 12.56
C ALA A 682 42.91 18.04 13.06
N ALA A 683 44.18 17.69 13.26
CA ALA A 683 45.22 18.63 13.68
C ALA A 683 45.47 19.70 12.59
N ARG A 684 45.67 19.28 11.33
CA ARG A 684 45.86 20.21 10.21
C ARG A 684 44.67 21.15 10.04
N LEU A 685 43.46 20.64 10.26
CA LEU A 685 42.25 21.44 10.20
C LEU A 685 42.23 22.49 11.32
N CYS A 686 42.52 22.11 12.57
CA CYS A 686 42.62 23.04 13.68
C CYS A 686 43.70 24.12 13.47
N ASP A 687 44.86 23.73 12.94
CA ASP A 687 45.95 24.66 12.60
C ASP A 687 45.48 25.68 11.54
N GLN A 688 44.79 25.22 10.50
CA GLN A 688 44.26 26.10 9.45
C GLN A 688 43.19 27.05 10.00
N ILE A 689 42.29 26.58 10.85
CA ILE A 689 41.25 27.42 11.49
C ILE A 689 41.93 28.51 12.34
N THR A 690 42.94 28.15 13.12
CA THR A 690 43.70 29.08 13.97
C THR A 690 44.43 30.14 13.14
N ALA A 691 45.05 29.72 12.04
CA ALA A 691 45.81 30.61 11.16
C ALA A 691 44.90 31.58 10.37
N VAL A 692 43.78 31.09 9.84
CA VAL A 692 42.87 31.87 8.97
C VAL A 692 41.89 32.70 9.78
N ARG A 693 41.43 32.21 10.94
CA ARG A 693 40.28 32.74 11.70
C ARG A 693 39.03 32.91 10.81
N PRO A 694 38.49 31.80 10.27
CA PRO A 694 37.39 31.85 9.31
C PRO A 694 36.07 32.31 9.94
N HIS A 695 35.11 32.72 9.11
CA HIS A 695 33.73 32.92 9.57
C HIS A 695 32.98 31.61 9.66
N VAL A 696 33.26 30.66 8.75
CA VAL A 696 32.62 29.35 8.69
C VAL A 696 33.67 28.24 8.61
N VAL A 697 33.48 27.21 9.41
CA VAL A 697 34.14 25.93 9.31
C VAL A 697 33.07 24.89 8.96
N HIS A 698 33.31 24.08 7.93
CA HIS A 698 32.43 22.97 7.58
C HIS A 698 33.21 21.66 7.53
N VAL A 699 32.72 20.64 8.21
CA VAL A 699 33.25 19.27 8.15
C VAL A 699 32.15 18.23 8.13
N SER A 700 32.35 17.15 7.38
CA SER A 700 31.51 15.96 7.47
C SER A 700 31.94 15.07 8.64
N ALA A 701 30.98 14.57 9.43
CA ALA A 701 31.26 13.57 10.45
C ALA A 701 31.59 12.20 9.83
N VAL A 702 30.96 11.86 8.69
CA VAL A 702 31.33 10.71 7.85
C VAL A 702 31.44 11.16 6.40
N TYR A 703 32.60 10.93 5.79
CA TYR A 703 32.91 11.40 4.44
C TYR A 703 32.34 10.47 3.37
N SER A 704 31.36 10.93 2.59
CA SER A 704 30.58 10.08 1.66
C SER A 704 31.40 9.24 0.68
N ASN A 705 32.54 9.74 0.21
CA ASN A 705 33.36 9.09 -0.83
C ASN A 705 34.50 8.20 -0.30
N SER A 706 34.80 8.26 1.00
CA SER A 706 35.82 7.42 1.65
C SER A 706 35.23 6.57 2.78
N GLN A 707 34.03 6.90 3.24
CA GLN A 707 33.38 6.37 4.44
C GLN A 707 34.22 6.52 5.71
N PHE A 708 35.21 7.42 5.68
CA PHE A 708 36.00 7.80 6.85
C PHE A 708 35.11 8.54 7.85
N ARG A 709 35.06 8.06 9.09
CA ARG A 709 34.45 8.76 10.23
C ARG A 709 35.49 9.62 10.92
N LEU A 710 35.19 10.91 11.09
CA LEU A 710 35.96 11.79 11.97
C LEU A 710 35.58 11.46 13.43
N PRO A 711 36.53 11.07 14.30
CA PRO A 711 36.21 10.71 15.68
C PRO A 711 35.55 11.86 16.45
N ASP A 712 34.65 11.54 17.38
CA ASP A 712 33.93 12.55 18.16
C ASP A 712 34.86 13.49 18.95
N THR A 713 36.00 12.98 19.44
CA THR A 713 37.04 13.79 20.09
C THR A 713 37.72 14.79 19.16
N ALA A 714 37.86 14.44 17.88
CA ALA A 714 38.39 15.34 16.86
C ALA A 714 37.35 16.40 16.48
N ILE A 715 36.06 16.03 16.38
CA ILE A 715 34.96 16.99 16.20
C ILE A 715 34.95 17.97 17.38
N ALA A 716 35.06 17.49 18.62
CA ALA A 716 35.14 18.34 19.81
C ALA A 716 36.32 19.32 19.73
N SER A 717 37.50 18.85 19.33
CA SER A 717 38.68 19.71 19.18
C SER A 717 38.46 20.83 18.14
N VAL A 718 37.80 20.52 17.02
CA VAL A 718 37.45 21.52 15.99
C VAL A 718 36.45 22.54 16.53
N VAL A 719 35.41 22.08 17.25
CA VAL A 719 34.42 22.95 17.89
C VAL A 719 35.07 23.87 18.93
N ASP A 720 36.02 23.39 19.72
CA ASP A 720 36.74 24.18 20.72
C ASP A 720 37.54 25.32 20.06
N VAL A 721 38.29 25.02 19.00
CA VAL A 721 39.05 26.04 18.25
C VAL A 721 38.11 27.06 17.60
N CYS A 722 36.98 26.61 17.04
CA CYS A 722 35.97 27.51 16.49
C CYS A 722 35.34 28.40 17.56
N THR A 723 35.12 27.86 18.76
CA THR A 723 34.56 28.60 19.90
C THR A 723 35.51 29.73 20.32
N GLN A 724 36.82 29.45 20.37
CA GLN A 724 37.85 30.47 20.67
C GLN A 724 37.94 31.55 19.59
N GLY A 725 37.70 31.18 18.32
CA GLY A 725 37.72 32.09 17.16
C GLY A 725 36.39 32.79 16.87
N ASN A 726 35.30 32.45 17.57
CA ASN A 726 33.92 32.84 17.25
C ASN A 726 33.51 32.52 15.79
N SER A 727 33.94 31.35 15.30
CA SER A 727 33.66 30.85 13.96
C SER A 727 32.47 29.89 13.98
N MET A 728 31.57 29.96 13.00
CA MET A 728 30.47 29.00 12.86
C MET A 728 31.03 27.63 12.51
N CYS A 729 30.78 26.61 13.34
CA CYS A 729 31.24 25.25 13.12
C CYS A 729 30.06 24.38 12.66
N ILE A 730 29.99 24.12 11.35
CA ILE A 730 28.98 23.26 10.73
C ILE A 730 29.51 21.83 10.67
N VAL A 731 28.81 20.89 11.31
CA VAL A 731 29.07 19.45 11.24
C VAL A 731 27.97 18.78 10.40
N ASP A 732 28.33 18.25 9.23
CA ASP A 732 27.42 17.49 8.37
C ASP A 732 27.37 16.03 8.81
N VAL A 733 26.21 15.61 9.31
CA VAL A 733 25.93 14.25 9.78
C VAL A 733 25.08 13.44 8.81
N ALA A 734 24.89 13.88 7.56
CA ALA A 734 24.02 13.19 6.60
C ALA A 734 24.49 11.78 6.21
N GLN A 735 25.75 11.41 6.47
CA GLN A 735 26.26 10.04 6.36
C GLN A 735 26.51 9.40 7.73
N ALA A 736 26.29 10.12 8.82
CA ALA A 736 26.65 9.67 10.18
C ALA A 736 25.41 9.29 11.00
N ILE A 737 24.34 10.09 10.94
CA ILE A 737 23.11 9.83 11.69
C ILE A 737 22.53 8.47 11.33
N GLU A 738 22.22 7.64 12.34
CA GLU A 738 21.78 6.24 12.22
C GLU A 738 22.76 5.28 11.50
N ASN A 739 23.92 5.78 11.08
CA ASN A 739 25.02 4.96 10.56
C ASN A 739 25.95 4.53 11.69
N VAL A 740 26.37 5.49 12.51
CA VAL A 740 27.33 5.30 13.60
C VAL A 740 26.76 5.89 14.89
N PRO A 741 27.06 5.32 16.06
CA PRO A 741 26.84 6.00 17.34
C PRO A 741 27.57 7.35 17.34
N MET A 742 27.02 8.38 17.98
CA MET A 742 27.65 9.71 18.05
C MET A 742 27.50 10.31 19.44
N GLN A 743 28.53 11.05 19.88
CA GLN A 743 28.49 11.88 21.07
C GLN A 743 29.07 13.26 20.76
N LEU A 744 28.22 14.18 20.30
CA LEU A 744 28.63 15.53 19.95
C LEU A 744 28.77 16.44 21.19
N PRO A 745 29.61 17.49 21.13
CA PRO A 745 29.72 18.48 22.21
C PRO A 745 28.39 19.19 22.49
N ARG A 746 27.94 19.24 23.75
CA ARG A 746 26.61 19.74 24.13
C ARG A 746 26.50 21.25 24.37
N SER A 747 27.60 21.93 24.67
CA SER A 747 27.56 23.26 25.27
C SER A 747 28.17 24.37 24.42
N SER A 748 28.42 24.13 23.14
CA SER A 748 29.04 25.14 22.28
C SER A 748 27.98 25.96 21.51
N PRO A 749 27.92 27.30 21.70
CA PRO A 749 26.99 28.14 20.94
C PRO A 749 27.35 28.23 19.45
N VAL A 750 28.58 27.86 19.07
CA VAL A 750 29.03 27.94 17.69
C VAL A 750 28.81 26.66 16.87
N LEU A 751 28.49 25.55 17.54
CA LEU A 751 28.21 24.28 16.88
C LEU A 751 26.83 24.32 16.22
N VAL A 752 26.81 23.99 14.95
CA VAL A 752 25.60 23.77 14.16
C VAL A 752 25.73 22.41 13.48
N VAL A 753 24.71 21.57 13.60
CA VAL A 753 24.69 20.24 12.97
C VAL A 753 23.67 20.25 11.84
N VAL A 754 24.03 19.74 10.67
CA VAL A 754 23.10 19.57 9.55
C VAL A 754 23.07 18.11 9.11
N GLY A 755 21.89 17.59 8.77
CA GLY A 755 21.77 16.19 8.38
C GLY A 755 20.54 15.87 7.54
N SER A 756 20.39 14.60 7.20
CA SER A 756 19.27 14.12 6.39
C SER A 756 18.81 12.73 6.84
N GLY A 757 17.49 12.53 6.85
CA GLY A 757 16.86 11.24 7.18
C GLY A 757 16.81 10.24 6.03
N ILE A 758 17.14 10.65 4.80
CA ILE A 758 16.95 9.81 3.61
C ILE A 758 17.86 8.58 3.57
N LYS A 759 19.02 8.62 4.24
CA LYS A 759 20.06 7.59 4.12
C LYS A 759 19.86 6.47 5.14
N HIS A 760 20.62 6.52 6.24
CA HIS A 760 20.63 5.45 7.23
C HIS A 760 19.41 5.49 8.17
N CYS A 761 18.73 6.63 8.29
CA CYS A 761 17.46 6.71 9.03
C CYS A 761 16.30 6.09 8.25
N THR A 762 16.45 5.85 6.93
CA THR A 762 15.41 5.28 6.07
C THR A 762 14.06 6.02 6.14
N ALA A 763 14.10 7.35 6.35
CA ALA A 763 12.92 8.20 6.49
C ALA A 763 12.23 8.52 5.14
N GLY A 764 12.78 8.06 4.02
CA GLY A 764 12.30 8.42 2.68
C GLY A 764 12.85 9.77 2.21
N PRO A 765 12.57 10.15 0.94
CA PRO A 765 13.08 11.38 0.36
C PRO A 765 12.44 12.63 1.00
N GLY A 766 13.20 13.72 1.03
CA GLY A 766 12.68 15.04 1.41
C GLY A 766 12.79 15.39 2.90
N LEU A 767 13.59 14.69 3.70
CA LEU A 767 13.85 15.05 5.10
C LEU A 767 15.30 15.49 5.31
N GLY A 768 15.50 16.80 5.50
CA GLY A 768 16.70 17.41 6.06
C GLY A 768 16.43 17.97 7.45
N PHE A 769 17.47 18.16 8.25
CA PHE A 769 17.36 18.85 9.54
C PHE A 769 18.60 19.69 9.85
N ILE A 770 18.43 20.63 10.78
CA ILE A 770 19.48 21.42 11.42
C ILE A 770 19.30 21.38 12.93
N VAL A 771 20.38 21.25 13.68
CA VAL A 771 20.42 21.36 15.15
C VAL A 771 21.33 22.52 15.54
N TYR A 772 20.88 23.36 16.46
CA TYR A 772 21.64 24.53 16.91
C TYR A 772 21.29 24.90 18.36
N SER A 773 22.23 25.53 19.04
CA SER A 773 22.03 26.00 20.42
C SER A 773 21.11 27.24 20.47
N PRO A 774 20.27 27.42 21.52
CA PRO A 774 19.57 28.67 21.79
C PRO A 774 20.50 29.88 21.94
N HIS A 775 21.76 29.65 22.29
CA HIS A 775 22.79 30.68 22.43
C HIS A 775 23.56 30.95 21.14
N SER A 776 23.16 30.32 20.03
CA SER A 776 23.80 30.56 18.75
C SER A 776 23.64 32.01 18.30
N PRO A 777 24.72 32.69 17.87
CA PRO A 777 24.63 34.07 17.41
C PRO A 777 24.03 34.20 15.99
N TRP A 778 23.82 33.08 15.28
CA TRP A 778 23.44 33.08 13.86
C TRP A 778 22.00 32.61 13.61
N THR A 779 21.02 33.17 14.33
CA THR A 779 19.62 32.74 14.29
C THR A 779 18.71 33.64 13.42
N ARG A 780 19.29 34.39 12.48
CA ARG A 780 18.55 35.34 11.62
C ARG A 780 18.93 35.19 10.14
N PRO A 781 18.56 34.08 9.48
CA PRO A 781 18.90 33.85 8.07
C PRO A 781 18.17 34.83 7.15
N LEU A 782 18.85 35.41 6.16
CA LEU A 782 18.18 36.19 5.11
C LEU A 782 17.29 35.33 4.21
N ASN A 783 17.61 34.04 4.06
CA ASN A 783 16.74 33.06 3.41
C ASN A 783 15.74 32.49 4.44
N THR A 784 14.56 33.09 4.55
CA THR A 784 13.55 32.78 5.58
C THR A 784 12.15 32.54 5.00
N GLY A 785 11.21 32.06 5.83
CA GLY A 785 9.84 31.74 5.45
C GLY A 785 8.85 31.97 6.59
N TRP A 786 7.57 31.69 6.36
CA TRP A 786 6.50 32.01 7.33
C TRP A 786 6.57 31.17 8.62
N ILE A 787 7.18 29.98 8.59
CA ILE A 787 7.30 29.14 9.81
C ILE A 787 8.37 29.72 10.75
N ALA A 788 9.39 30.41 10.22
CA ALA A 788 10.41 31.05 11.04
C ALA A 788 9.84 32.07 12.05
N HIS A 789 8.65 32.58 11.77
CA HIS A 789 7.86 33.35 12.72
C HIS A 789 6.37 33.24 12.38
N THR A 790 5.67 32.28 12.98
CA THR A 790 4.28 31.93 12.61
C THR A 790 3.27 33.06 12.78
N ALA A 791 3.53 34.05 13.65
CA ALA A 791 2.67 35.23 13.81
C ALA A 791 2.65 36.13 12.55
N SER A 792 3.63 36.01 11.65
CA SER A 792 3.65 36.75 10.37
C SER A 792 2.47 36.40 9.44
N LEU A 793 1.79 35.27 9.64
CA LEU A 793 0.56 34.94 8.90
C LEU A 793 -0.61 35.88 9.24
N GLN A 794 -0.63 36.41 10.46
CA GLN A 794 -1.68 37.33 10.93
C GLN A 794 -1.30 38.78 10.71
N SER A 795 0.00 39.10 10.77
CA SER A 795 0.53 40.45 10.61
C SER A 795 1.78 40.41 9.72
N PRO A 796 1.61 40.66 8.40
CA PRO A 796 2.74 40.66 7.47
C PRO A 796 3.82 41.66 7.88
N PRO A 797 5.10 41.40 7.54
CA PRO A 797 6.18 42.34 7.82
C PRO A 797 5.91 43.73 7.24
N SER A 798 6.20 44.78 8.01
CA SER A 798 6.11 46.16 7.55
C SER A 798 7.48 46.85 7.62
N PRO A 799 7.74 47.88 6.78
CA PRO A 799 8.99 48.62 6.86
C PRO A 799 9.25 49.33 8.21
N ALA A 800 8.21 49.46 9.04
CA ALA A 800 8.28 50.14 10.34
C ALA A 800 8.79 49.25 11.49
N HIS A 801 8.82 47.93 11.31
CA HIS A 801 9.25 46.98 12.33
C HIS A 801 10.33 46.04 11.79
N PRO A 802 11.35 45.68 12.60
CA PRO A 802 12.35 44.71 12.19
C PRO A 802 11.71 43.33 11.98
N LEU A 803 12.22 42.56 11.01
CA LEU A 803 11.75 41.21 10.75
C LEU A 803 12.03 40.31 11.96
N GLU A 804 10.98 39.74 12.55
CA GLU A 804 11.06 38.89 13.74
C GLU A 804 11.34 37.43 13.40
N TYR A 805 11.92 36.70 14.36
CA TYR A 805 12.21 35.27 14.28
C TYR A 805 11.84 34.65 15.62
N THR A 806 11.15 33.52 15.57
CA THR A 806 10.93 32.65 16.72
C THR A 806 12.21 31.83 16.93
N PRO A 807 12.90 31.91 18.09
CA PRO A 807 14.23 31.31 18.29
C PRO A 807 14.32 29.83 17.89
N GLU A 808 13.33 29.04 18.28
CA GLU A 808 13.22 27.60 18.02
C GLU A 808 12.90 27.27 16.55
N LEU A 809 12.30 28.19 15.80
CA LEU A 809 11.91 28.01 14.40
C LEU A 809 12.77 28.81 13.42
N ALA A 810 13.85 29.47 13.88
CA ALA A 810 14.63 30.43 13.10
C ALA A 810 15.06 29.97 11.69
N PHE A 811 15.23 28.66 11.48
CA PHE A 811 15.63 28.06 10.20
C PHE A 811 14.51 27.29 9.49
N ALA A 812 13.31 27.28 10.05
CA ALA A 812 12.13 26.69 9.42
C ALA A 812 11.68 27.52 8.21
N GLY A 813 11.33 26.83 7.14
CA GLY A 813 11.02 27.45 5.85
C GLY A 813 9.54 27.84 5.69
N GLY A 814 9.00 27.52 4.51
CA GLY A 814 7.56 27.60 4.23
C GLY A 814 6.85 26.28 4.53
N THR A 815 5.68 26.08 3.93
CA THR A 815 4.82 24.91 4.18
C THR A 815 5.58 23.57 4.08
N PRO A 816 5.49 22.67 5.08
CA PRO A 816 6.33 21.48 5.15
C PRO A 816 6.07 20.47 4.01
N GLY A 817 7.01 20.37 3.06
CA GLY A 817 7.04 19.30 2.05
C GLY A 817 7.56 17.95 2.59
N PHE A 818 8.04 17.94 3.82
CA PHE A 818 8.70 16.81 4.47
C PHE A 818 7.78 16.00 5.41
N HIS A 819 6.47 16.25 5.39
CA HIS A 819 5.50 15.64 6.32
C HIS A 819 5.52 14.10 6.27
N TYR A 820 5.45 13.51 5.08
CA TYR A 820 5.55 12.04 4.90
C TYR A 820 6.84 11.48 5.48
N ALA A 821 7.97 12.09 5.12
CA ALA A 821 9.27 11.59 5.52
C ALA A 821 9.52 11.74 7.04
N LEU A 822 9.02 12.82 7.64
CA LEU A 822 9.11 13.04 9.09
C LEU A 822 8.28 12.00 9.87
N ARG A 823 7.04 11.72 9.46
CA ARG A 823 6.25 10.66 10.09
C ARG A 823 6.87 9.28 9.87
N GLN A 824 7.41 9.02 8.68
CA GLN A 824 8.16 7.79 8.41
C GLN A 824 9.38 7.62 9.32
N LEU A 825 10.14 8.69 9.58
CA LEU A 825 11.22 8.66 10.57
C LEU A 825 10.68 8.23 11.94
N ASN A 826 9.60 8.87 12.41
CA ASN A 826 9.02 8.58 13.71
C ASN A 826 8.57 7.11 13.83
N ASP A 827 7.87 6.60 12.81
CA ASP A 827 7.33 5.25 12.80
C ASP A 827 8.43 4.19 12.70
N VAL A 828 9.47 4.44 11.90
CA VAL A 828 10.65 3.54 11.79
C VAL A 828 11.41 3.49 13.11
N GLN A 829 11.65 4.64 13.77
CA GLN A 829 12.34 4.68 15.04
C GLN A 829 11.52 4.04 16.17
N ALA A 830 10.20 4.28 16.20
CA ALA A 830 9.30 3.63 17.13
C ALA A 830 9.28 2.11 16.93
N PHE A 831 9.28 1.65 15.67
CA PHE A 831 9.38 0.22 15.35
C PHE A 831 10.69 -0.37 15.88
N TYR A 832 11.84 0.27 15.65
CA TYR A 832 13.12 -0.20 16.20
C TYR A 832 13.14 -0.21 17.72
N ALA A 833 12.61 0.83 18.37
CA ALA A 833 12.50 0.90 19.82
C ALA A 833 11.65 -0.26 20.38
N ASN A 834 10.49 -0.53 19.77
CA ASN A 834 9.61 -1.64 20.17
C ASN A 834 10.26 -3.02 20.05
N GLN A 835 11.18 -3.20 19.10
CA GLN A 835 11.94 -4.44 18.94
C GLN A 835 13.20 -4.51 19.83
N GLY A 836 13.49 -3.46 20.61
CA GLY A 836 14.75 -3.33 21.36
C GLY A 836 15.98 -3.16 20.46
N TRP A 837 15.80 -2.71 19.22
CA TRP A 837 16.86 -2.57 18.23
C TRP A 837 17.55 -1.21 18.33
N THR A 838 18.35 -1.06 19.39
CA THR A 838 19.18 0.13 19.59
C THR A 838 20.12 0.39 18.40
N LEU A 839 20.57 1.64 18.23
CA LEU A 839 21.57 1.97 17.22
C LEU A 839 22.85 1.14 17.40
N ALA A 840 23.31 0.96 18.64
CA ALA A 840 24.49 0.18 18.95
C ALA A 840 24.36 -1.29 18.50
N THR A 841 23.23 -1.95 18.77
CA THR A 841 23.02 -3.36 18.38
C THR A 841 22.88 -3.53 16.87
N ARG A 842 22.20 -2.58 16.20
CA ARG A 842 22.07 -2.56 14.73
C ARG A 842 23.42 -2.35 14.05
N HIS A 843 24.21 -1.42 14.57
CA HIS A 843 25.55 -1.10 14.08
C HIS A 843 26.53 -2.26 14.27
N ALA A 844 26.60 -2.83 15.48
CA ALA A 844 27.43 -4.00 15.79
C ALA A 844 27.13 -5.20 14.87
N TYR A 845 25.86 -5.45 14.57
CA TYR A 845 25.47 -6.49 13.62
C TYR A 845 26.07 -6.25 12.23
N THR A 846 25.94 -5.04 11.67
CA THR A 846 26.53 -4.75 10.36
C THR A 846 28.05 -4.77 10.35
N LEU A 847 28.71 -4.40 11.46
CA LEU A 847 30.16 -4.54 11.58
C LEU A 847 30.60 -6.02 11.62
N SER A 848 29.81 -6.91 12.22
CA SER A 848 30.09 -8.34 12.16
C SER A 848 30.05 -8.89 10.73
N LEU A 849 29.13 -8.40 9.90
CA LEU A 849 29.05 -8.73 8.48
C LEU A 849 30.25 -8.18 7.70
N GLN A 850 30.70 -6.95 7.98
CA GLN A 850 31.92 -6.39 7.38
C GLN A 850 33.17 -7.17 7.78
N ALA A 851 33.31 -7.56 9.04
CA ALA A 851 34.43 -8.36 9.51
C ALA A 851 34.46 -9.73 8.80
N HIS A 852 33.29 -10.36 8.64
CA HIS A 852 33.16 -11.59 7.86
C HIS A 852 33.55 -11.40 6.38
N PHE A 853 33.09 -10.32 5.75
CA PHE A 853 33.48 -9.96 4.39
C PHE A 853 35.01 -9.80 4.25
N LEU A 854 35.63 -9.00 5.12
CA LEU A 854 37.08 -8.73 5.08
C LEU A 854 37.92 -9.99 5.32
N ALA A 855 37.49 -10.86 6.23
CA ALA A 855 38.15 -12.14 6.46
C ALA A 855 38.09 -13.04 5.22
N LYS A 856 36.96 -13.02 4.49
CA LYS A 856 36.75 -13.86 3.31
C LYS A 856 37.45 -13.37 2.05
N VAL A 857 37.50 -12.06 1.80
CA VAL A 857 38.24 -11.51 0.64
C VAL A 857 39.75 -11.72 0.77
N GLY A 858 40.26 -11.89 2.00
CA GLY A 858 41.64 -12.29 2.28
C GLY A 858 42.67 -11.37 1.61
N GLU A 859 43.60 -11.96 0.86
CA GLU A 859 44.72 -11.23 0.29
C GLU A 859 44.36 -10.25 -0.83
N ALA A 860 43.15 -10.31 -1.39
CA ALA A 860 42.70 -9.40 -2.44
C ALA A 860 42.55 -7.95 -1.93
N VAL A 861 42.39 -7.78 -0.61
CA VAL A 861 42.25 -6.49 0.05
C VAL A 861 43.40 -6.27 1.03
N SER A 862 44.09 -5.15 0.88
CA SER A 862 45.04 -4.63 1.86
C SER A 862 44.27 -3.84 2.92
N ILE A 863 44.38 -4.29 4.17
CA ILE A 863 43.72 -3.68 5.33
C ILE A 863 44.76 -2.83 6.07
N PRO A 864 44.54 -1.51 6.24
CA PRO A 864 45.44 -0.67 7.02
C PRO A 864 45.56 -1.17 8.46
N THR A 865 46.77 -1.16 9.04
CA THR A 865 47.00 -1.59 10.44
C THR A 865 46.04 -0.94 11.42
N ARG A 866 45.74 0.35 11.19
CA ARG A 866 44.81 1.15 12.00
C ARG A 866 43.42 0.55 12.10
N ARG A 867 42.92 -0.14 11.06
CA ARG A 867 41.58 -0.74 11.05
C ARG A 867 41.35 -1.69 12.22
N SER A 868 42.38 -2.43 12.62
CA SER A 868 42.32 -3.36 13.76
C SER A 868 42.29 -2.66 15.13
N THR A 869 42.67 -1.38 15.18
CA THR A 869 42.75 -0.56 16.39
C THR A 869 41.64 0.49 16.49
N LEU A 870 40.80 0.64 15.46
CA LEU A 870 39.67 1.57 15.49
C LEU A 870 38.61 1.07 16.48
N ALA A 871 38.05 2.00 17.26
CA ALA A 871 36.87 1.71 18.04
C ALA A 871 35.70 1.37 17.10
N PRO A 872 34.79 0.46 17.49
CA PRO A 872 33.64 0.11 16.66
C PRO A 872 32.86 1.34 16.20
N GLU A 873 32.58 2.28 17.11
CA GLU A 873 31.89 3.54 16.83
C GLU A 873 32.58 4.36 15.73
N ASP A 874 33.92 4.29 15.61
CA ASP A 874 34.74 4.95 14.57
C ASP A 874 34.60 4.31 13.18
N THR A 875 33.74 3.30 13.04
CA THR A 875 33.59 2.52 11.82
C THR A 875 32.20 2.68 11.21
N SER A 876 32.15 3.20 9.98
CA SER A 876 30.91 3.28 9.17
C SER A 876 30.37 1.90 8.80
N ARG A 877 29.04 1.79 8.62
CA ARG A 877 28.38 0.58 8.09
C ARG A 877 28.63 0.36 6.59
N ALA A 878 29.29 1.30 5.94
CA ALA A 878 29.82 1.16 4.59
C ALA A 878 31.35 1.25 4.58
N LEU A 879 31.98 0.63 3.59
CA LEU A 879 33.43 0.65 3.37
C LEU A 879 33.74 1.05 1.92
N VAL A 880 34.98 1.49 1.71
CA VAL A 880 35.47 1.91 0.38
C VAL A 880 36.79 1.22 0.07
N LEU A 881 36.84 0.56 -1.09
CA LEU A 881 38.03 -0.09 -1.63
C LEU A 881 38.58 0.75 -2.79
N GLU A 882 39.83 1.19 -2.68
CA GLU A 882 40.53 1.95 -3.71
C GLU A 882 41.37 1.02 -4.60
N HIS A 883 41.18 1.14 -5.92
CA HIS A 883 41.93 0.40 -6.93
C HIS A 883 41.90 1.15 -8.28
N SER A 884 42.99 1.12 -9.04
CA SER A 884 43.10 1.80 -10.35
C SER A 884 42.06 1.29 -11.37
N GLN A 885 41.66 0.03 -11.25
CA GLN A 885 40.66 -0.63 -12.10
C GLN A 885 39.32 -0.89 -11.36
N ALA A 886 38.95 -0.06 -10.38
CA ALA A 886 37.69 -0.25 -9.64
C ALA A 886 36.44 -0.31 -10.54
N THR A 887 36.43 0.41 -11.66
CA THR A 887 35.35 0.34 -12.66
C THR A 887 35.21 -1.06 -13.28
N ALA A 888 36.32 -1.73 -13.59
CA ALA A 888 36.29 -3.09 -14.14
C ALA A 888 35.80 -4.10 -13.10
N ILE A 889 36.24 -3.95 -11.85
CA ILE A 889 35.75 -4.76 -10.71
C ILE A 889 34.24 -4.58 -10.56
N HIS A 890 33.76 -3.33 -10.56
CA HIS A 890 32.34 -3.01 -10.48
C HIS A 890 31.53 -3.62 -11.62
N GLN A 891 32.01 -3.52 -12.87
CA GLN A 891 31.36 -4.15 -14.01
C GLN A 891 31.21 -5.66 -13.83
N HIS A 892 32.23 -6.32 -13.27
CA HIS A 892 32.15 -7.75 -12.95
C HIS A 892 31.09 -8.05 -11.88
N LEU A 893 31.06 -7.27 -10.79
CA LEU A 893 30.05 -7.38 -9.73
C LEU A 893 28.62 -7.13 -10.24
N MET A 894 28.46 -6.29 -11.26
CA MET A 894 27.18 -5.94 -11.86
C MET A 894 26.70 -6.89 -12.96
N SER A 895 27.58 -7.76 -13.49
CA SER A 895 27.29 -8.68 -14.61
C SER A 895 27.39 -10.17 -14.25
N GLY A 896 27.78 -10.48 -13.01
CA GLY A 896 27.85 -11.86 -12.52
C GLY A 896 26.49 -12.55 -12.43
N ALA A 897 26.51 -13.86 -12.13
CA ALA A 897 25.30 -14.66 -11.94
C ALA A 897 24.39 -14.13 -10.82
N VAL A 898 24.97 -13.46 -9.82
CA VAL A 898 24.29 -12.64 -8.80
C VAL A 898 24.84 -11.22 -8.90
N VAL A 899 23.95 -10.25 -9.11
CA VAL A 899 24.29 -8.83 -9.23
C VAL A 899 24.50 -8.26 -7.84
N CYS A 900 25.73 -7.82 -7.54
CA CYS A 900 26.04 -7.12 -6.29
C CYS A 900 25.96 -5.61 -6.53
N HIS A 901 24.76 -5.03 -6.36
CA HIS A 901 24.51 -3.62 -6.65
C HIS A 901 25.31 -2.70 -5.74
N CYS A 902 26.29 -2.00 -6.32
CA CYS A 902 27.22 -1.08 -5.68
C CYS A 902 27.60 0.07 -6.64
N ASP A 903 28.41 1.05 -6.21
CA ASP A 903 28.87 2.13 -7.09
C ASP A 903 30.38 2.41 -6.99
N VAL A 904 30.90 3.08 -8.03
CA VAL A 904 32.28 3.55 -8.09
C VAL A 904 32.31 5.07 -8.12
N ARG A 905 33.20 5.65 -7.31
CA ARG A 905 33.45 7.10 -7.27
C ARG A 905 34.86 7.41 -7.78
N PHE A 906 34.96 8.51 -8.52
CA PHE A 906 36.22 9.00 -9.09
C PHE A 906 36.97 7.97 -9.95
N GLY A 907 36.26 6.98 -10.51
CA GLY A 907 36.83 5.88 -11.31
C GLY A 907 37.67 4.86 -10.53
N LYS A 908 37.99 5.12 -9.25
CA LYS A 908 38.95 4.31 -8.48
C LYS A 908 38.47 3.87 -7.10
N ARG A 909 37.30 4.32 -6.63
CA ARG A 909 36.78 4.01 -5.28
C ARG A 909 35.49 3.21 -5.37
N LEU A 910 35.57 1.90 -5.17
CA LEU A 910 34.42 1.01 -5.07
C LEU A 910 33.81 1.14 -3.67
N ARG A 911 32.54 1.49 -3.57
CA ARG A 911 31.84 1.65 -2.27
C ARG A 911 30.87 0.50 -2.04
N LEU A 912 30.88 -0.03 -0.82
CA LEU A 912 30.08 -1.17 -0.41
C LEU A 912 29.39 -0.87 0.92
N GLY A 913 28.06 -0.91 0.95
CA GLY A 913 27.23 -0.60 2.10
C GLY A 913 26.52 -1.83 2.64
N PHE A 914 26.67 -2.09 3.94
CA PHE A 914 26.04 -3.21 4.62
C PHE A 914 24.78 -2.75 5.35
N GLY A 915 23.76 -3.60 5.38
CA GLY A 915 22.43 -3.31 5.92
C GLY A 915 21.94 -4.39 6.88
N LEU A 916 20.83 -4.11 7.55
CA LEU A 916 20.21 -5.06 8.48
C LEU A 916 19.56 -6.25 7.76
N HIS A 917 19.12 -6.02 6.52
CA HIS A 917 18.53 -7.04 5.66
C HIS A 917 19.52 -8.13 5.23
N HIS A 918 20.83 -7.82 5.21
CA HIS A 918 21.86 -8.76 4.77
C HIS A 918 22.03 -9.94 5.73
N VAL A 919 22.38 -11.09 5.16
CA VAL A 919 22.80 -12.30 5.87
C VAL A 919 24.21 -12.74 5.46
N GLN A 920 24.83 -13.61 6.25
CA GLN A 920 26.21 -14.07 6.02
C GLN A 920 26.42 -14.67 4.61
N SER A 921 25.47 -15.45 4.09
CA SER A 921 25.57 -16.06 2.76
C SER A 921 25.54 -15.05 1.60
N GLU A 922 24.88 -13.91 1.78
CA GLU A 922 24.88 -12.83 0.78
C GLU A 922 26.21 -12.07 0.82
N VAL A 923 26.79 -11.91 2.01
CA VAL A 923 28.14 -11.35 2.19
C VAL A 923 29.20 -12.29 1.60
N ASP A 924 29.03 -13.60 1.77
CA ASP A 924 29.85 -14.61 1.13
C ASP A 924 29.84 -14.47 -0.39
N THR A 925 28.65 -14.32 -0.98
CA THR A 925 28.46 -14.14 -2.42
C THR A 925 29.17 -12.88 -2.92
N LEU A 926 29.05 -11.77 -2.20
CA LEU A 926 29.78 -10.53 -2.52
C LEU A 926 31.30 -10.73 -2.48
N ALA A 927 31.82 -11.37 -1.42
CA ALA A 927 33.25 -11.59 -1.26
C ALA A 927 33.81 -12.48 -2.38
N ASP A 928 33.11 -13.58 -2.71
CA ASP A 928 33.51 -14.50 -3.77
C ASP A 928 33.52 -13.80 -5.14
N ALA A 929 32.49 -12.99 -5.44
CA ALA A 929 32.40 -12.21 -6.67
C ALA A 929 33.52 -11.15 -6.76
N LEU A 930 33.86 -10.49 -5.66
CA LEU A 930 34.94 -9.51 -5.62
C LEU A 930 36.31 -10.15 -5.85
N VAL A 931 36.59 -11.30 -5.21
CA VAL A 931 37.85 -12.02 -5.39
C VAL A 931 37.98 -12.54 -6.82
N ALA A 932 36.89 -13.04 -7.42
CA ALA A 932 36.86 -13.45 -8.81
C ALA A 932 37.15 -12.27 -9.75
N ALA A 933 36.51 -11.12 -9.51
CA ALA A 933 36.75 -9.89 -10.27
C ALA A 933 38.21 -9.44 -10.19
N TRP A 934 38.80 -9.44 -8.98
CA TRP A 934 40.20 -9.08 -8.76
C TRP A 934 41.17 -10.01 -9.50
N LYS A 935 40.96 -11.33 -9.42
CA LYS A 935 41.79 -12.32 -10.14
C LYS A 935 41.72 -12.19 -11.66
N ALA A 936 40.65 -11.61 -12.20
CA ALA A 936 40.48 -11.41 -13.63
C ALA A 936 41.22 -10.17 -14.19
N LEU A 937 41.84 -9.33 -13.34
CA LEU A 937 42.44 -8.06 -13.74
C LEU A 937 43.84 -8.16 -14.36
N ASP A 938 44.42 -9.36 -14.48
CA ASP A 938 45.82 -9.57 -14.90
C ASP A 938 46.84 -8.68 -14.14
N SER A 939 46.51 -8.30 -12.89
CA SER A 939 47.34 -7.51 -11.97
C SER A 939 47.34 -8.15 -10.58
N ASN A 940 48.48 -8.06 -9.90
CA ASN A 940 48.63 -8.48 -8.50
C ASN A 940 48.37 -7.33 -7.50
N ASP A 941 47.99 -6.15 -7.98
CA ASP A 941 47.73 -4.99 -7.15
C ASP A 941 46.51 -5.24 -6.24
N LYS A 942 46.69 -5.10 -4.93
CA LYS A 942 45.62 -5.30 -3.96
C LYS A 942 44.71 -4.08 -3.89
N MET A 943 43.42 -4.31 -3.72
CA MET A 943 42.46 -3.25 -3.36
C MET A 943 42.82 -2.69 -1.98
N GLN A 944 42.91 -1.37 -1.83
CA GLN A 944 43.25 -0.75 -0.56
C GLN A 944 41.97 -0.32 0.17
N LEU A 945 41.75 -0.80 1.40
CA LEU A 945 40.68 -0.27 2.24
C LEU A 945 41.03 1.16 2.68
N MET A 946 40.17 2.14 2.39
CA MET A 946 40.48 3.57 2.61
C MET A 946 40.40 4.03 4.07
N ALA A 947 39.62 3.35 4.92
CA ALA A 947 39.39 3.70 6.32
C ALA A 947 39.04 2.46 7.15
#